data_AF-A0A8H6QUE7-F1
#
_entry.id   AF-A0A8H6QUE7-F1
#
_cell.length_a   1.000
_cell.length_b   1.000
_cell.length_c   1.000
_cell.angle_alpha   90.00
_cell.angle_beta   90.00
_cell.angle_gamma   90.00
#
_symmetry.space_group_name_H-M   'P 1'
#
loop_
_entity.id
_entity.type
_entity.pdbx_description
1 polymer ?
#
loop_
_entity_poly.entity_id
_entity_poly.type
_entity_poly.pdbx_seq_one_letter_code
_entity_poly.pdbx_strand_id
1 'polypeptide(L)'
;MEAMSLLGLLSEALGILNLLQSDEKIDKNLEFSEILRDAKRFCLKNWQIADDMPLQLYSTGLVFAPTRAIVRKNFGKELPDWISTLPEVEQTWSTELQILEGHTGAVYSVAFAPNGHLLASGSYDKTVKLWDTATGALQQTLEGHSDSCRCVAFSPDSRFVASGSFDKTVKIWNSVTASLQQSLMGHLDSGILFPWAAVPELPPELILAPNSAFINIYRLSSWTRGVIIPLLVMRHHQPIYPLPNGLSASNNYLDELWCNPADKLVPYTPPGFDLTQNSFWAIDYLLHFLGGPLRISPLRRYAVQKCISWILEHQDKEGDWTGFYPSTAQNIMALKLEGFDLKSSPVQRGIEAVERLARQDGQGKQIQVTTSPVWDTVLMTVALCDTGMPSSRDYAEKAVQWIKGNQILETYGDWQVYRPQLAPGGFCFQYFNRYCPDFDDTAAAILAIVKQDGSAVKSEAVLRATEFLLALQNRDGGWGAFEVDNDSLFLNKMPFSDMDCLSDPATADVTGRVLEAWGLLLEKSQHEDSLPGHLISRVRQSANRAIAYLIATQEPTGAWFGRWGVNYIYGTSNVLCGLARFAAHINSIPDVVAPALEWLKSIQNMDGGWGESLLSYKDTKYAGIGPSTASQTAWALMALLPFLPATDTVVVRGIQYLLRTQTKVVGKGLSWPESHSTGVGFVNWFYMKYELYPHYFPMMALARWTQAAAINN
;
A
#
# COMPACT_ATOMS: atom_id res chain seq x y z
N MET A 1 -19.40 -16.54 -67.09
CA MET A 1 -18.98 -15.48 -66.14
C MET A 1 -19.83 -14.24 -66.36
N GLU A 2 -19.65 -13.47 -67.44
CA GLU A 2 -20.45 -12.26 -67.71
C GLU A 2 -21.98 -12.44 -67.57
N ALA A 3 -22.58 -13.50 -68.15
CA ALA A 3 -24.01 -13.76 -67.98
C ALA A 3 -24.42 -14.09 -66.53
N MET A 4 -23.54 -14.74 -65.76
CA MET A 4 -23.79 -15.02 -64.35
C MET A 4 -23.59 -13.76 -63.50
N SER A 5 -22.57 -12.96 -63.81
CA SER A 5 -22.35 -11.63 -63.23
C SER A 5 -23.56 -10.70 -63.45
N LEU A 6 -24.12 -10.66 -64.66
CA LEU A 6 -25.32 -9.88 -64.98
C LEU A 6 -26.56 -10.31 -64.16
N LEU A 7 -26.61 -11.58 -63.78
CA LEU A 7 -27.68 -12.14 -62.95
C LEU A 7 -27.40 -12.01 -61.44
N GLY A 8 -26.27 -11.40 -61.04
CA GLY A 8 -25.83 -11.31 -59.65
C GLY A 8 -25.37 -12.66 -59.06
N LEU A 9 -25.11 -13.65 -59.92
CA LEU A 9 -24.76 -15.03 -59.56
C LEU A 9 -23.27 -15.34 -59.73
N LEU A 10 -22.41 -14.34 -59.49
CA LEU A 10 -20.97 -14.47 -59.69
C LEU A 10 -20.33 -15.41 -58.65
N SER A 11 -20.87 -15.43 -57.43
CA SER A 11 -20.46 -16.36 -56.37
C SER A 11 -20.70 -17.81 -56.77
N GLU A 12 -21.88 -18.11 -57.32
CA GLU A 12 -22.25 -19.44 -57.82
C GLU A 12 -21.35 -19.84 -58.98
N ALA A 13 -21.01 -18.91 -59.88
CA ALA A 13 -20.11 -19.16 -60.98
C ALA A 13 -18.67 -19.50 -60.51
N LEU A 14 -18.16 -18.79 -59.50
CA LEU A 14 -16.88 -19.12 -58.85
C LEU A 14 -16.94 -20.44 -58.08
N GLY A 15 -18.07 -20.74 -57.44
CA GLY A 15 -18.35 -22.03 -56.81
C GLY A 15 -18.31 -23.19 -57.81
N ILE A 16 -18.92 -23.01 -58.99
CA ILE A 16 -18.87 -23.98 -60.09
C ILE A 16 -17.44 -24.14 -60.59
N LEU A 17 -16.67 -23.06 -60.76
CA LEU A 17 -15.25 -23.15 -61.14
C LEU A 17 -14.43 -23.92 -60.09
N ASN A 18 -14.70 -23.73 -58.81
CA ASN A 18 -14.05 -24.49 -57.73
C ASN A 18 -14.42 -25.98 -57.78
N LEU A 19 -15.69 -26.30 -58.03
CA LEU A 19 -16.18 -27.68 -58.12
C LEU A 19 -15.61 -28.41 -59.35
N LEU A 20 -15.48 -27.71 -60.48
CA LEU A 20 -14.84 -28.23 -61.69
C LEU A 20 -13.33 -28.43 -61.49
N GLN A 21 -12.68 -27.59 -60.70
CA GLN A 21 -11.26 -27.74 -60.34
C GLN A 21 -10.99 -28.89 -59.37
N SER A 22 -11.96 -29.26 -58.53
CA SER A 22 -11.80 -30.34 -57.56
C SER A 22 -12.15 -31.73 -58.11
N ASP A 23 -12.61 -31.84 -59.36
CA ASP A 23 -12.88 -33.12 -60.03
C ASP A 23 -11.58 -33.78 -60.52
N GLU A 24 -11.27 -34.97 -60.00
CA GLU A 24 -10.06 -35.74 -60.33
C GLU A 24 -9.89 -36.07 -61.82
N LYS A 25 -10.97 -36.12 -62.60
CA LYS A 25 -10.90 -36.37 -64.05
C LYS A 25 -10.47 -35.11 -64.80
N ILE A 26 -10.87 -33.95 -64.30
CA ILE A 26 -10.54 -32.65 -64.88
C ILE A 26 -9.11 -32.26 -64.49
N ASP A 27 -8.68 -32.54 -63.26
CA ASP A 27 -7.31 -32.26 -62.79
C ASP A 27 -6.24 -33.02 -63.61
N LYS A 28 -6.57 -34.19 -64.15
CA LYS A 28 -5.69 -34.96 -65.06
C LYS A 28 -5.53 -34.35 -66.45
N ASN A 29 -6.38 -33.39 -66.83
CA ASN A 29 -6.25 -32.63 -68.08
C ASN A 29 -5.62 -31.27 -67.78
N LEU A 30 -4.28 -31.20 -67.91
CA LEU A 30 -3.47 -30.02 -67.63
C LEU A 30 -3.97 -28.75 -68.33
N GLU A 31 -4.34 -28.84 -69.62
CA GLU A 31 -4.79 -27.68 -70.40
C GLU A 31 -6.12 -27.11 -69.87
N PHE A 32 -7.06 -27.98 -69.53
CA PHE A 32 -8.36 -27.56 -69.01
C PHE A 32 -8.26 -27.01 -67.57
N SER A 33 -7.43 -27.65 -66.74
CA SER A 33 -7.15 -27.18 -65.37
C SER A 33 -6.50 -25.79 -65.36
N GLU A 34 -5.57 -25.52 -66.29
CA GLU A 34 -4.95 -24.21 -66.46
C GLU A 34 -5.96 -23.13 -66.89
N ILE A 35 -6.85 -23.45 -67.84
CA ILE A 35 -7.93 -22.53 -68.27
C ILE A 35 -8.84 -22.17 -67.09
N LEU A 36 -9.26 -23.16 -66.29
CA LEU A 36 -10.12 -22.92 -65.13
C LEU A 36 -9.40 -22.05 -64.08
N ARG A 37 -8.11 -22.31 -63.84
CA ARG A 37 -7.31 -21.55 -62.87
C ARG A 37 -7.11 -20.11 -63.30
N ASP A 38 -6.84 -19.90 -64.59
CA ASP A 38 -6.69 -18.57 -65.19
C ASP A 38 -8.02 -17.79 -65.18
N ALA A 39 -9.14 -18.43 -65.54
CA ALA A 39 -10.47 -17.83 -65.48
C ALA A 39 -10.87 -17.44 -64.06
N LYS A 40 -10.59 -18.29 -63.06
CA LYS A 40 -10.81 -17.98 -61.65
C LYS A 40 -10.01 -16.76 -61.21
N ARG A 41 -8.71 -16.70 -61.55
CA ARG A 41 -7.85 -15.55 -61.22
C ARG A 41 -8.31 -14.26 -61.89
N PHE A 42 -8.73 -14.34 -63.15
CA PHE A 42 -9.30 -13.22 -63.87
C PHE A 42 -10.55 -12.67 -63.19
N CYS A 43 -11.44 -13.56 -62.72
CA CYS A 43 -12.68 -13.16 -62.07
C CYS A 43 -12.46 -12.62 -60.66
N LEU A 44 -11.56 -13.21 -59.86
CA LEU A 44 -11.24 -12.71 -58.51
C LEU A 44 -10.54 -11.35 -58.56
N LYS A 45 -9.58 -11.16 -59.48
CA LYS A 45 -8.86 -9.89 -59.63
C LYS A 45 -9.76 -8.75 -60.14
N ASN A 46 -10.77 -9.09 -60.94
CA ASN A 46 -11.74 -8.13 -61.47
C ASN A 46 -13.12 -8.26 -60.79
N TRP A 47 -13.18 -8.81 -59.57
CA TRP A 47 -14.44 -9.11 -58.89
C TRP A 47 -15.36 -7.88 -58.86
N GLN A 48 -14.84 -6.73 -58.43
CA GLN A 48 -15.61 -5.51 -58.30
C GLN A 48 -16.20 -5.02 -59.63
N ILE A 49 -15.44 -5.14 -60.72
CA ILE A 49 -15.94 -4.81 -62.07
C ILE A 49 -17.02 -5.80 -62.48
N ALA A 50 -16.82 -7.09 -62.20
CA ALA A 50 -17.78 -8.13 -62.52
C ALA A 50 -19.09 -7.98 -61.72
N ASP A 51 -19.04 -7.43 -60.51
CA ASP A 51 -20.20 -7.21 -59.65
C ASP A 51 -20.93 -5.90 -59.99
N ASP A 52 -20.20 -4.79 -60.10
CA ASP A 52 -20.77 -3.44 -60.31
C ASP A 52 -21.09 -3.15 -61.79
N MET A 53 -20.28 -3.68 -62.71
CA MET A 53 -20.26 -3.31 -64.13
C MET A 53 -20.01 -4.54 -65.04
N PRO A 54 -20.88 -5.57 -64.97
CA PRO A 54 -20.64 -6.88 -65.59
C PRO A 54 -20.43 -6.83 -67.11
N LEU A 55 -21.13 -5.92 -67.80
CA LEU A 55 -21.03 -5.73 -69.26
C LEU A 55 -19.70 -5.10 -69.70
N GLN A 56 -18.95 -4.53 -68.76
CA GLN A 56 -17.65 -3.91 -69.02
C GLN A 56 -16.48 -4.83 -68.66
N LEU A 57 -16.75 -5.98 -68.04
CA LEU A 57 -15.74 -6.90 -67.50
C LEU A 57 -14.65 -7.27 -68.52
N TYR A 58 -15.02 -7.54 -69.78
CA TYR A 58 -14.04 -7.86 -70.82
C TYR A 58 -13.38 -6.61 -71.41
N SER A 59 -14.08 -5.48 -71.52
CA SER A 59 -13.49 -4.25 -72.06
C SER A 59 -12.51 -3.57 -71.09
N THR A 60 -12.65 -3.79 -69.78
CA THR A 60 -11.78 -3.20 -68.76
C THR A 60 -10.87 -4.25 -68.10
N GLY A 61 -11.40 -5.40 -67.68
CA GLY A 61 -10.61 -6.44 -67.01
C GLY A 61 -9.57 -7.12 -67.91
N LEU A 62 -9.86 -7.28 -69.21
CA LEU A 62 -8.94 -7.89 -70.16
C LEU A 62 -7.74 -6.99 -70.48
N VAL A 63 -7.93 -5.67 -70.46
CA VAL A 63 -6.88 -4.65 -70.67
C VAL A 63 -5.81 -4.75 -69.56
N PHE A 64 -6.23 -5.04 -68.33
CA PHE A 64 -5.35 -5.17 -67.16
C PHE A 64 -4.91 -6.61 -66.85
N ALA A 65 -5.39 -7.61 -67.60
CA ALA A 65 -4.96 -9.00 -67.42
C ALA A 65 -3.48 -9.19 -67.83
N PRO A 66 -2.70 -10.04 -67.15
CA PRO A 66 -1.29 -10.30 -67.49
C PRO A 66 -1.08 -10.68 -68.95
N THR A 67 0.07 -10.32 -69.52
CA THR A 67 0.34 -10.54 -70.96
C THR A 67 0.30 -12.02 -71.38
N ARG A 68 0.58 -12.96 -70.47
CA ARG A 68 0.51 -14.41 -70.72
C ARG A 68 -0.73 -15.10 -70.14
N ALA A 69 -1.71 -14.35 -69.63
CA ALA A 69 -2.95 -14.94 -69.14
C ALA A 69 -3.72 -15.63 -70.28
N ILE A 70 -4.27 -16.81 -70.01
CA ILE A 70 -5.00 -17.61 -71.01
C ILE A 70 -6.26 -16.89 -71.47
N VAL A 71 -7.00 -16.26 -70.55
CA VAL A 71 -8.15 -15.40 -70.83
C VAL A 71 -7.76 -14.26 -71.76
N ARG A 72 -6.62 -13.59 -71.53
CA ARG A 72 -6.14 -12.53 -72.42
C ARG A 72 -5.79 -13.05 -73.82
N LYS A 73 -5.17 -14.21 -73.92
CA LYS A 73 -4.83 -14.84 -75.20
C LYS A 73 -6.08 -15.27 -75.98
N ASN A 74 -7.07 -15.85 -75.31
CA ASN A 74 -8.27 -16.39 -75.94
C ASN A 74 -9.26 -15.29 -76.35
N PHE A 75 -9.37 -14.22 -75.57
CA PHE A 75 -10.33 -13.14 -75.79
C PHE A 75 -9.68 -11.86 -76.32
N GLY A 76 -8.40 -11.87 -76.70
CA GLY A 76 -7.67 -10.66 -77.10
C GLY A 76 -8.26 -9.89 -78.28
N LYS A 77 -9.12 -10.51 -79.10
CA LYS A 77 -9.86 -9.84 -80.18
C LYS A 77 -11.02 -8.97 -79.67
N GLU A 78 -11.44 -9.17 -78.43
CA GLU A 78 -12.49 -8.38 -77.76
C GLU A 78 -11.91 -7.12 -77.09
N LEU A 79 -10.59 -6.91 -77.16
CA LEU A 79 -9.97 -5.66 -76.68
C LEU A 79 -10.49 -4.49 -77.53
N PRO A 80 -10.91 -3.37 -76.91
CA PRO A 80 -11.47 -2.28 -77.69
C PRO A 80 -10.41 -1.62 -78.60
N ASP A 81 -10.66 -1.63 -79.92
CA ASP A 81 -9.75 -1.08 -80.94
C ASP A 81 -9.46 0.43 -80.78
N TRP A 82 -10.28 1.14 -80.00
CA TRP A 82 -10.09 2.56 -79.70
C TRP A 82 -9.06 2.83 -78.58
N ILE A 83 -8.54 1.79 -77.91
CA ILE A 83 -7.44 1.89 -76.95
C ILE A 83 -6.11 1.69 -77.69
N SER A 84 -5.47 2.79 -78.11
CA SER A 84 -4.24 2.74 -78.92
C SER A 84 -2.98 2.35 -78.13
N THR A 85 -3.00 2.48 -76.81
CA THR A 85 -1.87 2.17 -75.92
C THR A 85 -2.39 1.41 -74.71
N LEU A 86 -1.92 0.17 -74.53
CA LEU A 86 -2.28 -0.67 -73.39
C LEU A 86 -1.41 -0.35 -72.16
N PRO A 87 -1.93 -0.49 -70.93
CA PRO A 87 -1.16 -0.29 -69.72
C PRO A 87 -0.05 -1.35 -69.59
N GLU A 88 1.04 -0.97 -68.92
CA GLU A 88 2.07 -1.93 -68.52
C GLU A 88 1.52 -2.85 -67.44
N VAL A 89 1.61 -4.16 -67.66
CA VAL A 89 1.07 -5.19 -66.76
C VAL A 89 2.06 -6.36 -66.64
N GLU A 90 1.91 -7.15 -65.59
CA GLU A 90 2.75 -8.31 -65.31
C GLU A 90 2.70 -9.38 -66.43
N GLN A 91 3.71 -10.25 -66.47
CA GLN A 91 3.73 -11.36 -67.44
C GLN A 91 2.74 -12.46 -67.07
N THR A 92 2.61 -12.79 -65.79
CA THR A 92 1.71 -13.81 -65.25
C THR A 92 0.94 -13.24 -64.07
N TRP A 93 -0.15 -13.90 -63.69
CA TRP A 93 -0.86 -13.54 -62.46
C TRP A 93 0.07 -13.63 -61.23
N SER A 94 -0.06 -12.69 -60.31
CA SER A 94 0.56 -12.74 -58.98
C SER A 94 0.16 -14.01 -58.20
N THR A 95 0.94 -14.39 -57.19
CA THR A 95 0.59 -15.49 -56.28
C THR A 95 -0.59 -15.14 -55.38
N GLU A 96 -0.76 -13.85 -55.08
CA GLU A 96 -1.92 -13.28 -54.41
C GLU A 96 -3.19 -13.48 -55.24
N LEU A 97 -4.24 -14.01 -54.62
CA LEU A 97 -5.51 -14.30 -55.30
C LEU A 97 -6.49 -13.12 -55.23
N GLN A 98 -6.52 -12.40 -54.11
CA GLN A 98 -7.43 -11.27 -53.87
C GLN A 98 -6.99 -10.47 -52.64
N ILE A 99 -7.24 -9.16 -52.65
CA ILE A 99 -7.14 -8.28 -51.47
C ILE A 99 -8.55 -8.02 -50.93
N LEU A 100 -8.75 -8.21 -49.63
CA LEU A 100 -10.00 -7.89 -48.94
C LEU A 100 -9.90 -6.48 -48.35
N GLU A 101 -10.28 -5.47 -49.12
CA GLU A 101 -10.22 -4.06 -48.71
C GLU A 101 -11.44 -3.67 -47.87
N GLY A 102 -11.23 -3.02 -46.71
CA GLY A 102 -12.33 -2.47 -45.91
C GLY A 102 -12.04 -2.16 -44.45
N HIS A 103 -10.97 -2.71 -43.87
CA HIS A 103 -10.49 -2.25 -42.55
C HIS A 103 -9.77 -0.90 -42.67
N THR A 104 -9.95 -0.02 -41.70
CA THR A 104 -9.31 1.32 -41.66
C THR A 104 -8.05 1.34 -40.79
N GLY A 105 -7.73 0.21 -40.14
CA GLY A 105 -6.54 0.02 -39.31
C GLY A 105 -5.84 -1.32 -39.57
N ALA A 106 -4.74 -1.57 -38.86
CA ALA A 106 -3.98 -2.81 -39.00
C ALA A 106 -4.81 -4.05 -38.62
N VAL A 107 -4.81 -5.06 -39.48
CA VAL A 107 -5.44 -6.36 -39.20
C VAL A 107 -4.48 -7.21 -38.37
N TYR A 108 -4.96 -7.72 -37.24
CA TYR A 108 -4.14 -8.47 -36.28
C TYR A 108 -4.40 -9.97 -36.26
N SER A 109 -5.59 -10.40 -36.69
CA SER A 109 -5.97 -11.80 -36.67
C SER A 109 -6.97 -12.09 -37.78
N VAL A 110 -6.87 -13.29 -38.34
CA VAL A 110 -7.79 -13.84 -39.34
C VAL A 110 -8.15 -15.29 -38.99
N ALA A 111 -9.37 -15.71 -39.28
CA ALA A 111 -9.82 -17.08 -39.08
C ALA A 111 -10.81 -17.50 -40.16
N PHE A 112 -10.61 -18.69 -40.74
CA PHE A 112 -11.61 -19.32 -41.61
C PHE A 112 -12.67 -20.03 -40.78
N ALA A 113 -13.93 -19.94 -41.22
CA ALA A 113 -14.99 -20.78 -40.70
C ALA A 113 -14.75 -22.25 -41.09
N PRO A 114 -15.06 -23.23 -40.21
CA PRO A 114 -14.93 -24.64 -40.53
C PRO A 114 -15.74 -25.10 -41.76
N ASN A 115 -16.86 -24.45 -42.05
CA ASN A 115 -17.65 -24.69 -43.25
C ASN A 115 -17.00 -24.12 -44.53
N GLY A 116 -15.93 -23.35 -44.40
CA GLY A 116 -15.17 -22.77 -45.50
C GLY A 116 -15.81 -21.57 -46.19
N HIS A 117 -17.02 -21.14 -45.81
CA HIS A 117 -17.77 -20.09 -46.53
C HIS A 117 -17.47 -18.67 -46.04
N LEU A 118 -17.00 -18.52 -44.80
CA LEU A 118 -16.71 -17.23 -44.20
C LEU A 118 -15.27 -17.13 -43.72
N LEU A 119 -14.70 -15.93 -43.79
CA LEU A 119 -13.46 -15.53 -43.14
C LEU A 119 -13.77 -14.39 -42.18
N ALA A 120 -13.22 -14.44 -40.97
CA ALA A 120 -13.28 -13.36 -39.99
C ALA A 120 -11.93 -12.66 -39.90
N SER A 121 -11.92 -11.33 -39.76
CA SER A 121 -10.72 -10.55 -39.50
C SER A 121 -10.93 -9.56 -38.34
N GLY A 122 -9.99 -9.51 -37.39
CA GLY A 122 -9.99 -8.55 -36.27
C GLY A 122 -8.93 -7.47 -36.45
N SER A 123 -9.28 -6.20 -36.19
CA SER A 123 -8.47 -5.04 -36.56
C SER A 123 -8.25 -4.00 -35.43
N TYR A 124 -7.25 -3.14 -35.63
CA TYR A 124 -7.01 -1.93 -34.85
C TYR A 124 -8.18 -0.95 -34.88
N ASP A 125 -9.00 -0.97 -35.93
CA ASP A 125 -10.19 -0.12 -36.07
C ASP A 125 -11.35 -0.51 -35.13
N LYS A 126 -11.11 -1.45 -34.20
CA LYS A 126 -12.05 -1.92 -33.17
C LYS A 126 -13.21 -2.76 -33.71
N THR A 127 -13.14 -3.17 -34.98
CA THR A 127 -14.17 -4.01 -35.60
C THR A 127 -13.66 -5.43 -35.88
N VAL A 128 -14.61 -6.35 -35.99
CA VAL A 128 -14.40 -7.64 -36.65
C VAL A 128 -15.20 -7.66 -37.93
N LYS A 129 -14.60 -8.02 -39.07
CA LYS A 129 -15.30 -8.13 -40.36
C LYS A 129 -15.45 -9.58 -40.78
N LEU A 130 -16.60 -9.90 -41.37
CA LEU A 130 -16.88 -11.20 -41.98
C LEU A 130 -16.92 -11.06 -43.49
N TRP A 131 -16.15 -11.91 -44.17
CA TRP A 131 -15.97 -11.91 -45.61
C TRP A 131 -16.43 -13.23 -46.18
N ASP A 132 -17.04 -13.19 -47.36
CA ASP A 132 -17.30 -14.39 -48.15
C ASP A 132 -15.99 -14.88 -48.76
N THR A 133 -15.67 -16.16 -48.58
CA THR A 133 -14.37 -16.73 -49.01
C THR A 133 -14.29 -16.99 -50.51
N ALA A 134 -15.42 -17.14 -51.18
CA ALA A 134 -15.48 -17.41 -52.62
C ALA A 134 -15.32 -16.12 -53.43
N THR A 135 -15.89 -15.03 -52.94
CA THR A 135 -16.01 -13.74 -53.63
C THR A 135 -15.11 -12.66 -53.05
N GLY A 136 -14.71 -12.79 -51.78
CA GLY A 136 -14.04 -11.75 -51.02
C GLY A 136 -14.93 -10.57 -50.64
N ALA A 137 -16.23 -10.64 -50.90
CA ALA A 137 -17.16 -9.57 -50.53
C ALA A 137 -17.30 -9.44 -49.01
N LEU A 138 -17.32 -8.21 -48.52
CA LEU A 138 -17.62 -7.92 -47.12
C LEU A 138 -19.10 -8.23 -46.85
N GLN A 139 -19.36 -9.25 -46.03
CA GLN A 139 -20.71 -9.66 -45.67
C GLN A 139 -21.24 -8.88 -44.47
N GLN A 140 -20.44 -8.73 -43.41
CA GLN A 140 -20.87 -8.10 -42.16
C GLN A 140 -19.71 -7.36 -41.48
N THR A 141 -20.03 -6.27 -40.78
CA THR A 141 -19.11 -5.60 -39.83
C THR A 141 -19.68 -5.72 -38.42
N LEU A 142 -18.94 -6.38 -37.54
CA LEU A 142 -19.28 -6.60 -36.15
C LEU A 142 -18.70 -5.45 -35.33
N GLU A 143 -19.57 -4.50 -34.99
CA GLU A 143 -19.24 -3.32 -34.19
C GLU A 143 -19.67 -3.54 -32.73
N GLY A 144 -18.83 -3.15 -31.78
CA GLY A 144 -19.17 -3.21 -30.36
C GLY A 144 -17.99 -3.38 -29.40
N HIS A 145 -16.78 -3.60 -29.89
CA HIS A 145 -15.56 -3.47 -29.09
C HIS A 145 -15.15 -2.00 -28.94
N SER A 146 -14.68 -1.59 -27.76
CA SER A 146 -14.23 -0.20 -27.51
C SER A 146 -12.74 0.02 -27.77
N ASP A 147 -12.00 -1.06 -28.02
CA ASP A 147 -10.57 -1.08 -28.36
C ASP A 147 -10.27 -2.16 -29.42
N SER A 148 -9.03 -2.20 -29.92
CA SER A 148 -8.57 -3.04 -31.01
C SER A 148 -8.74 -4.55 -30.76
N CYS A 149 -9.17 -5.26 -31.80
CA CYS A 149 -9.42 -6.71 -31.77
C CYS A 149 -8.15 -7.47 -32.16
N ARG A 150 -7.67 -8.36 -31.28
CA ARG A 150 -6.36 -9.04 -31.40
C ARG A 150 -6.45 -10.50 -31.78
N CYS A 151 -7.59 -11.13 -31.53
CA CYS A 151 -7.85 -12.50 -31.94
C CYS A 151 -9.30 -12.67 -32.37
N VAL A 152 -9.51 -13.53 -33.37
CA VAL A 152 -10.82 -13.98 -33.81
C VAL A 152 -10.79 -15.50 -34.01
N ALA A 153 -11.89 -16.19 -33.72
CA ALA A 153 -12.03 -17.63 -33.93
C ALA A 153 -13.48 -17.99 -34.25
N PHE A 154 -13.69 -18.99 -35.10
CA PHE A 154 -15.01 -19.56 -35.36
C PHE A 154 -15.30 -20.75 -34.42
N SER A 155 -16.58 -20.94 -34.08
CA SER A 155 -17.05 -22.18 -33.48
C SER A 155 -16.95 -23.35 -34.48
N PRO A 156 -16.82 -24.61 -34.01
CA PRO A 156 -16.74 -25.78 -34.88
C PRO A 156 -17.92 -25.94 -35.86
N ASP A 157 -19.11 -25.45 -35.48
CA ASP A 157 -20.32 -25.46 -36.30
C ASP A 157 -20.48 -24.21 -37.19
N SER A 158 -19.47 -23.32 -37.21
CA SER A 158 -19.45 -22.05 -37.96
C SER A 158 -20.55 -21.04 -37.61
N ARG A 159 -21.38 -21.28 -36.58
CA ARG A 159 -22.49 -20.40 -36.20
C ARG A 159 -22.08 -19.20 -35.37
N PHE A 160 -20.93 -19.28 -34.71
CA PHE A 160 -20.45 -18.23 -33.83
C PHE A 160 -19.03 -17.79 -34.15
N VAL A 161 -18.76 -16.52 -33.86
CA VAL A 161 -17.44 -15.93 -33.90
C VAL A 161 -17.11 -15.45 -32.50
N ALA A 162 -15.96 -15.86 -31.96
CA ALA A 162 -15.40 -15.30 -30.74
C ALA A 162 -14.34 -14.26 -31.11
N SER A 163 -14.36 -13.10 -30.47
CA SER A 163 -13.34 -12.06 -30.63
C SER A 163 -12.80 -11.58 -29.28
N GLY A 164 -11.48 -11.46 -29.17
CA GLY A 164 -10.80 -10.89 -28.01
C GLY A 164 -10.21 -9.52 -28.33
N SER A 165 -10.45 -8.55 -27.44
CA SER A 165 -10.04 -7.16 -27.62
C SER A 165 -9.26 -6.61 -26.42
N PHE A 166 -8.49 -5.55 -26.65
CA PHE A 166 -7.87 -4.77 -25.57
C PHE A 166 -8.87 -4.07 -24.65
N ASP A 167 -10.16 -4.04 -25.00
CA ASP A 167 -11.22 -3.58 -24.10
C ASP A 167 -11.50 -4.54 -22.92
N LYS A 168 -10.67 -5.59 -22.76
CA LYS A 168 -10.75 -6.60 -21.70
C LYS A 168 -12.01 -7.46 -21.79
N THR A 169 -12.66 -7.53 -22.96
CA THR A 169 -13.80 -8.41 -23.19
C THR A 169 -13.52 -9.45 -24.27
N VAL A 170 -14.17 -10.61 -24.13
CA VAL A 170 -14.36 -11.55 -25.24
C VAL A 170 -15.82 -11.47 -25.67
N LYS A 171 -16.08 -11.23 -26.95
CA LYS A 171 -17.45 -11.15 -27.48
C LYS A 171 -17.74 -12.36 -28.37
N ILE A 172 -18.94 -12.92 -28.19
CA ILE A 172 -19.48 -14.00 -29.01
C ILE A 172 -20.56 -13.42 -29.91
N TRP A 173 -20.36 -13.56 -31.21
CA TRP A 173 -21.23 -13.04 -32.26
C TRP A 173 -21.90 -14.19 -33.00
N ASN A 174 -23.13 -13.99 -33.44
CA ASN A 174 -23.75 -14.87 -34.42
C ASN A 174 -23.22 -14.53 -35.83
N SER A 175 -22.68 -15.51 -36.54
CA SER A 175 -22.04 -15.30 -37.85
C SER A 175 -23.03 -14.98 -38.97
N VAL A 176 -24.31 -15.34 -38.82
CA VAL A 176 -25.37 -15.13 -39.82
C VAL A 176 -26.06 -13.79 -39.61
N THR A 177 -26.43 -13.48 -38.38
CA THR A 177 -27.20 -12.26 -38.06
C THR A 177 -26.33 -11.07 -37.69
N ALA A 178 -25.01 -11.25 -37.55
CA ALA A 178 -24.06 -10.25 -37.06
C ALA A 178 -24.36 -9.67 -35.66
N SER A 179 -25.31 -10.27 -34.93
CA SER A 179 -25.70 -9.79 -33.60
C SER A 179 -24.75 -10.30 -32.52
N LEU A 180 -24.42 -9.43 -31.56
CA LEU A 180 -23.74 -9.79 -30.32
C LEU A 180 -24.65 -10.71 -29.48
N GLN A 181 -24.18 -11.91 -29.18
CA GLN A 181 -24.92 -12.90 -28.37
C GLN A 181 -24.49 -12.87 -26.91
N GLN A 182 -23.19 -12.71 -26.66
CA GLN A 182 -22.64 -12.71 -25.32
C GLN A 182 -21.39 -11.85 -25.23
N SER A 183 -21.26 -11.10 -24.13
CA SER A 183 -20.02 -10.42 -23.75
C SER A 183 -19.47 -11.12 -22.51
N LEU A 184 -18.36 -11.84 -22.67
CA LEU A 184 -17.64 -12.50 -21.59
C LEU A 184 -16.68 -11.49 -20.98
N MET A 185 -17.00 -11.07 -19.76
CA MET A 185 -16.27 -10.07 -18.99
C MET A 185 -15.37 -10.70 -17.92
N GLY A 186 -14.93 -11.95 -18.09
CA GLY A 186 -14.11 -12.65 -17.10
C GLY A 186 -12.73 -12.01 -16.82
N HIS A 187 -12.31 -11.04 -17.64
CA HIS A 187 -11.12 -10.20 -17.41
C HIS A 187 -11.45 -8.83 -16.80
N LEU A 188 -12.73 -8.56 -16.54
CA LEU A 188 -13.19 -7.47 -15.69
C LEU A 188 -13.56 -8.09 -14.34
N ASP A 189 -13.09 -7.43 -13.28
CA ASP A 189 -13.32 -7.71 -11.85
C ASP A 189 -14.80 -7.60 -11.42
N SER A 190 -15.75 -7.99 -12.29
CA SER A 190 -17.20 -7.76 -12.22
C SER A 190 -17.92 -8.47 -11.06
N GLY A 191 -17.22 -9.32 -10.30
CA GLY A 191 -17.71 -9.90 -9.04
C GLY A 191 -16.93 -9.44 -7.79
N ILE A 192 -16.04 -8.45 -7.93
CA ILE A 192 -15.16 -7.98 -6.85
C ILE A 192 -15.65 -6.62 -6.35
N LEU A 193 -15.57 -6.41 -5.04
CA LEU A 193 -15.89 -5.14 -4.40
C LEU A 193 -15.02 -3.97 -4.89
N PHE A 194 -13.78 -4.24 -5.32
CA PHE A 194 -12.84 -3.24 -5.81
C PHE A 194 -11.83 -3.92 -6.76
N PRO A 195 -11.55 -3.37 -7.95
CA PRO A 195 -10.71 -4.03 -8.93
C PRO A 195 -9.24 -4.04 -8.54
N TRP A 196 -8.57 -5.20 -8.64
CA TRP A 196 -7.12 -5.27 -8.42
C TRP A 196 -6.36 -4.45 -9.47
N ALA A 197 -6.93 -4.22 -10.64
CA ALA A 197 -6.34 -3.34 -11.64
C ALA A 197 -6.16 -1.89 -11.18
N ALA A 198 -6.85 -1.45 -10.11
CA ALA A 198 -6.73 -0.10 -9.55
C ALA A 198 -5.87 -0.04 -8.26
N VAL A 199 -5.26 -1.16 -7.85
CA VAL A 199 -4.37 -1.23 -6.68
C VAL A 199 -2.91 -1.12 -7.15
N PRO A 200 -2.04 -0.31 -6.50
CA PRO A 200 -0.62 -0.20 -6.82
C PRO A 200 0.11 -1.54 -6.92
N GLU A 201 1.13 -1.67 -7.77
CA GLU A 201 1.68 -2.97 -8.16
C GLU A 201 2.52 -3.69 -7.11
N LEU A 202 3.07 -2.97 -6.11
CA LEU A 202 3.79 -3.52 -4.96
C LEU A 202 4.61 -4.81 -5.28
N PRO A 203 5.69 -4.71 -6.09
CA PRO A 203 6.39 -5.89 -6.59
C PRO A 203 7.17 -6.64 -5.47
N PRO A 204 7.02 -7.97 -5.35
CA PRO A 204 7.79 -8.79 -4.40
C PRO A 204 9.31 -8.61 -4.47
N GLU A 205 9.89 -8.27 -5.61
CA GLU A 205 11.34 -8.06 -5.80
C GLU A 205 11.90 -6.96 -4.91
N LEU A 206 11.07 -6.10 -4.33
CA LEU A 206 11.50 -5.15 -3.31
C LEU A 206 12.28 -5.84 -2.17
N ILE A 207 11.93 -7.08 -1.82
CA ILE A 207 12.64 -7.84 -0.77
C ILE A 207 14.04 -8.28 -1.17
N LEU A 208 14.36 -8.28 -2.47
CA LEU A 208 15.68 -8.65 -2.99
C LEU A 208 16.63 -7.45 -3.04
N ALA A 209 16.12 -6.23 -2.82
CA ALA A 209 16.95 -5.03 -2.81
C ALA A 209 17.96 -5.11 -1.65
N PRO A 210 19.28 -4.90 -1.91
CA PRO A 210 20.28 -4.95 -0.86
C PRO A 210 20.10 -3.78 0.12
N ASN A 211 20.57 -3.94 1.36
CA ASN A 211 20.46 -2.91 2.40
C ASN A 211 21.14 -1.58 2.04
N SER A 212 22.11 -1.61 1.11
CA SER A 212 22.77 -0.43 0.56
C SER A 212 21.95 0.32 -0.50
N ALA A 213 20.89 -0.27 -1.04
CA ALA A 213 20.05 0.35 -2.06
C ALA A 213 19.25 1.53 -1.48
N PHE A 214 18.98 2.51 -2.35
CA PHE A 214 18.21 3.71 -2.00
C PHE A 214 16.75 3.40 -1.62
N ILE A 215 16.18 2.35 -2.21
CA ILE A 215 14.88 1.79 -1.86
C ILE A 215 15.11 0.31 -1.51
N ASN A 216 14.87 -0.04 -0.25
CA ASN A 216 14.87 -1.41 0.25
C ASN A 216 13.95 -1.50 1.46
N ILE A 217 13.60 -2.72 1.88
CA ILE A 217 12.62 -2.91 2.95
C ILE A 217 13.04 -2.25 4.27
N TYR A 218 14.33 -2.25 4.64
CA TYR A 218 14.81 -1.70 5.93
C TYR A 218 14.85 -0.18 5.97
N ARG A 219 14.72 0.49 4.82
CA ARG A 219 14.46 1.95 4.77
C ARG A 219 13.02 2.32 5.09
N LEU A 220 12.13 1.32 5.18
CA LEU A 220 10.78 1.48 5.68
C LEU A 220 10.77 1.23 7.19
N SER A 221 9.86 1.90 7.91
CA SER A 221 9.66 1.68 9.33
C SER A 221 9.25 0.22 9.63
N SER A 222 9.51 -0.23 10.86
CA SER A 222 9.17 -1.57 11.33
C SER A 222 7.70 -1.94 11.10
N TRP A 223 6.77 -1.05 11.48
CA TRP A 223 5.33 -1.25 11.27
C TRP A 223 4.97 -1.36 9.78
N THR A 224 5.66 -0.60 8.92
CA THR A 224 5.45 -0.65 7.47
C THR A 224 5.94 -1.97 6.89
N ARG A 225 7.10 -2.45 7.33
CA ARG A 225 7.66 -3.74 6.88
C ARG A 225 6.73 -4.90 7.20
N GLY A 226 6.17 -4.94 8.41
CA GLY A 226 5.22 -5.96 8.85
C GLY A 226 3.94 -6.03 8.00
N VAL A 227 3.56 -4.92 7.35
CA VAL A 227 2.37 -4.81 6.48
C VAL A 227 2.71 -4.97 5.00
N ILE A 228 3.77 -4.31 4.52
CA ILE A 228 4.06 -4.28 3.09
C ILE A 228 4.49 -5.65 2.58
N ILE A 229 5.27 -6.42 3.34
CA ILE A 229 5.81 -7.71 2.91
C ILE A 229 4.70 -8.73 2.61
N PRO A 230 3.72 -8.98 3.49
CA PRO A 230 2.59 -9.82 3.13
C PRO A 230 1.73 -9.22 2.01
N LEU A 231 1.61 -7.90 1.92
CA LEU A 231 0.91 -7.25 0.80
C LEU A 231 1.61 -7.48 -0.55
N LEU A 232 2.95 -7.58 -0.61
CA LEU A 232 3.66 -7.94 -1.84
C LEU A 232 3.20 -9.33 -2.34
N VAL A 233 3.04 -10.29 -1.40
CA VAL A 233 2.54 -11.65 -1.71
C VAL A 233 1.08 -11.61 -2.14
N MET A 234 0.22 -10.90 -1.39
CA MET A 234 -1.20 -10.76 -1.74
C MET A 234 -1.38 -10.10 -3.10
N ARG A 235 -0.59 -9.07 -3.41
CA ARG A 235 -0.63 -8.37 -4.70
C ARG A 235 -0.15 -9.27 -5.85
N HIS A 236 0.82 -10.15 -5.61
CA HIS A 236 1.24 -11.15 -6.59
C HIS A 236 0.08 -12.09 -6.98
N HIS A 237 -0.66 -12.58 -5.99
CA HIS A 237 -1.76 -13.54 -6.19
C HIS A 237 -3.07 -12.92 -6.65
N GLN A 238 -3.34 -11.66 -6.29
CA GLN A 238 -4.62 -10.98 -6.53
C GLN A 238 -5.83 -11.85 -6.15
N PRO A 239 -5.90 -12.38 -4.92
CA PRO A 239 -6.95 -13.32 -4.55
C PRO A 239 -8.33 -12.67 -4.65
N ILE A 240 -9.31 -13.47 -5.05
CA ILE A 240 -10.72 -13.09 -5.13
C ILE A 240 -11.51 -14.06 -4.27
N TYR A 241 -12.21 -13.51 -3.27
CA TYR A 241 -13.10 -14.28 -2.42
C TYR A 241 -14.55 -13.90 -2.72
N PRO A 242 -15.46 -14.86 -2.91
CA PRO A 242 -16.88 -14.57 -3.10
C PRO A 242 -17.44 -13.77 -1.93
N LEU A 243 -18.25 -12.75 -2.24
CA LEU A 243 -19.14 -12.17 -1.26
C LEU A 243 -20.27 -13.18 -0.90
N PRO A 244 -20.98 -13.02 0.23
CA PRO A 244 -21.94 -14.00 0.75
C PRO A 244 -23.06 -14.45 -0.21
N ASN A 245 -23.42 -13.67 -1.22
CA ASN A 245 -24.38 -14.05 -2.29
C ASN A 245 -23.72 -14.67 -3.54
N GLY A 246 -22.42 -15.01 -3.48
CA GLY A 246 -21.69 -15.76 -4.50
C GLY A 246 -20.92 -14.94 -5.52
N LEU A 247 -20.27 -15.60 -6.48
CA LEU A 247 -19.59 -14.96 -7.61
C LEU A 247 -20.59 -14.78 -8.76
N SER A 248 -21.03 -13.54 -9.00
CA SER A 248 -21.86 -13.17 -10.16
C SER A 248 -21.41 -11.81 -10.68
N ALA A 249 -21.46 -11.61 -12.00
CA ALA A 249 -21.26 -10.30 -12.63
C ALA A 249 -22.35 -9.28 -12.27
N SER A 250 -23.49 -9.76 -11.73
CA SER A 250 -24.59 -8.96 -11.19
C SER A 250 -24.62 -8.97 -9.66
N ASN A 251 -23.48 -9.28 -9.01
CA ASN A 251 -23.42 -9.27 -7.56
C ASN A 251 -23.58 -7.83 -7.04
N ASN A 252 -24.69 -7.62 -6.32
CA ASN A 252 -25.10 -6.35 -5.76
C ASN A 252 -24.82 -6.19 -4.26
N TYR A 253 -24.03 -7.10 -3.65
CA TYR A 253 -23.90 -7.25 -2.19
C TYR A 253 -23.36 -6.01 -1.45
N LEU A 254 -22.80 -5.04 -2.17
CA LEU A 254 -22.33 -3.75 -1.64
C LEU A 254 -22.46 -2.64 -2.72
N ASP A 255 -23.52 -2.69 -3.54
CA ASP A 255 -23.77 -1.69 -4.58
C ASP A 255 -23.91 -0.28 -4.01
N GLU A 256 -24.39 -0.15 -2.78
CA GLU A 256 -24.54 1.11 -2.06
C GLU A 256 -23.22 1.87 -1.84
N LEU A 257 -22.06 1.21 -1.97
CA LEU A 257 -20.75 1.88 -1.90
C LEU A 257 -20.38 2.62 -3.20
N TRP A 258 -21.08 2.34 -4.29
CA TRP A 258 -20.78 2.89 -5.61
C TRP A 258 -21.76 4.01 -5.97
N CYS A 259 -21.25 5.17 -6.37
CA CYS A 259 -22.09 6.25 -6.93
C CYS A 259 -22.87 5.79 -8.17
N ASN A 260 -22.30 4.89 -8.96
CA ASN A 260 -22.94 4.22 -10.07
C ASN A 260 -22.67 2.70 -10.00
N PRO A 261 -23.58 1.90 -9.42
CA PRO A 261 -23.38 0.45 -9.31
C PRO A 261 -23.31 -0.29 -10.66
N ALA A 262 -23.81 0.32 -11.73
CA ALA A 262 -23.70 -0.21 -13.09
C ALA A 262 -22.31 0.04 -13.73
N ASP A 263 -21.50 0.94 -13.16
CA ASP A 263 -20.16 1.28 -13.63
C ASP A 263 -19.17 1.31 -12.46
N LYS A 264 -18.56 0.15 -12.22
CA LYS A 264 -17.56 -0.07 -11.17
C LYS A 264 -16.12 0.09 -11.66
N LEU A 265 -15.91 0.79 -12.78
CA LEU A 265 -14.57 1.07 -13.29
C LEU A 265 -13.87 2.11 -12.41
N VAL A 266 -12.75 1.72 -11.83
CA VAL A 266 -11.89 2.62 -11.05
C VAL A 266 -10.65 2.94 -11.88
N PRO A 267 -10.38 4.21 -12.21
CA PRO A 267 -9.16 4.59 -12.90
C PRO A 267 -7.94 4.33 -12.00
N TYR A 268 -6.82 3.93 -12.61
CA TYR A 268 -5.58 3.65 -11.87
C TYR A 268 -5.03 4.88 -11.14
N THR A 269 -5.16 6.05 -11.77
CA THR A 269 -4.68 7.32 -11.23
C THR A 269 -5.84 8.20 -10.79
N PRO A 270 -5.67 9.04 -9.76
CA PRO A 270 -6.66 10.04 -9.37
C PRO A 270 -7.00 11.00 -10.52
N PRO A 271 -8.22 11.56 -10.56
CA PRO A 271 -8.59 12.60 -11.54
C PRO A 271 -7.66 13.81 -11.45
N GLY A 272 -7.13 14.27 -12.59
CA GLY A 272 -6.23 15.43 -12.67
C GLY A 272 -4.77 15.15 -12.26
N PHE A 273 -4.39 13.89 -12.04
CA PHE A 273 -3.04 13.52 -11.67
C PHE A 273 -2.06 13.60 -12.85
N ASP A 274 -0.93 14.27 -12.64
CA ASP A 274 0.13 14.46 -13.63
C ASP A 274 1.32 13.53 -13.34
N LEU A 275 1.51 12.55 -14.22
CA LEU A 275 2.61 11.57 -14.14
C LEU A 275 4.01 12.23 -14.20
N THR A 276 4.12 13.46 -14.70
CA THR A 276 5.39 14.19 -14.76
C THR A 276 5.80 14.79 -13.41
N GLN A 277 4.86 14.92 -12.47
CA GLN A 277 5.11 15.57 -11.16
C GLN A 277 5.54 14.58 -10.07
N ASN A 278 5.31 13.28 -10.24
CA ASN A 278 5.75 12.25 -9.29
C ASN A 278 6.29 11.01 -10.01
N SER A 279 7.62 10.85 -9.98
CA SER A 279 8.32 9.73 -10.60
C SER A 279 7.90 8.37 -10.05
N PHE A 280 7.44 8.26 -8.80
CA PHE A 280 6.97 6.99 -8.25
C PHE A 280 5.69 6.48 -8.93
N TRP A 281 4.78 7.38 -9.30
CA TRP A 281 3.59 7.00 -10.06
C TRP A 281 3.93 6.58 -11.49
N ALA A 282 4.91 7.22 -12.12
CA ALA A 282 5.39 6.79 -13.43
C ALA A 282 6.04 5.40 -13.37
N ILE A 283 6.84 5.13 -12.33
CA ILE A 283 7.43 3.80 -12.08
C ILE A 283 6.34 2.76 -11.83
N ASP A 284 5.39 3.06 -10.96
CA ASP A 284 4.30 2.15 -10.61
C ASP A 284 3.37 1.87 -11.81
N TYR A 285 3.08 2.87 -12.65
CA TYR A 285 2.35 2.70 -13.91
C TYR A 285 3.13 1.81 -14.91
N LEU A 286 4.46 2.00 -15.01
CA LEU A 286 5.30 1.12 -15.82
C LEU A 286 5.30 -0.32 -15.28
N LEU A 287 5.40 -0.50 -13.97
CA LEU A 287 5.29 -1.80 -13.33
C LEU A 287 3.93 -2.44 -13.58
N HIS A 288 2.84 -1.66 -13.57
CA HIS A 288 1.49 -2.12 -13.89
C HIS A 288 1.41 -2.64 -15.32
N PHE A 289 1.91 -1.84 -16.27
CA PHE A 289 1.97 -2.23 -17.67
C PHE A 289 2.81 -3.49 -17.91
N LEU A 290 3.94 -3.63 -17.20
CA LEU A 290 4.84 -4.79 -17.28
C LEU A 290 4.43 -5.98 -16.40
N GLY A 291 3.40 -5.80 -15.55
CA GLY A 291 3.07 -6.71 -14.46
C GLY A 291 2.72 -8.12 -14.91
N GLY A 292 2.04 -8.27 -16.06
CA GLY A 292 1.71 -9.58 -16.63
C GLY A 292 2.95 -10.44 -16.91
N PRO A 293 3.86 -10.00 -17.81
CA PRO A 293 5.12 -10.71 -18.06
C PRO A 293 6.02 -10.90 -16.83
N LEU A 294 6.05 -9.92 -15.91
CA LEU A 294 6.87 -10.01 -14.70
C LEU A 294 6.36 -11.08 -13.72
N ARG A 295 5.04 -11.30 -13.64
CA ARG A 295 4.44 -12.27 -12.70
C ARG A 295 4.78 -13.73 -13.01
N ILE A 296 5.03 -14.05 -14.28
CA ILE A 296 5.45 -15.40 -14.70
C ILE A 296 6.97 -15.61 -14.61
N SER A 297 7.74 -14.57 -14.26
CA SER A 297 9.20 -14.66 -14.15
C SER A 297 9.65 -15.57 -13.00
N PRO A 298 10.70 -16.40 -13.19
CA PRO A 298 11.32 -17.15 -12.09
C PRO A 298 11.80 -16.26 -10.95
N LEU A 299 12.22 -15.03 -11.25
CA LEU A 299 12.65 -14.05 -10.24
C LEU A 299 11.52 -13.67 -9.29
N ARG A 300 10.29 -13.51 -9.82
CA ARG A 300 9.10 -13.19 -9.03
C ARG A 300 8.80 -14.30 -8.02
N ARG A 301 8.85 -15.56 -8.45
CA ARG A 301 8.64 -16.71 -7.56
C ARG A 301 9.70 -16.77 -6.47
N TYR A 302 10.96 -16.53 -6.82
CA TYR A 302 12.04 -16.46 -5.83
C TYR A 302 11.84 -15.31 -4.83
N ALA A 303 11.41 -14.14 -5.31
CA ALA A 303 11.10 -13.00 -4.44
C ALA A 303 9.93 -13.30 -3.48
N VAL A 304 8.86 -13.93 -3.95
CA VAL A 304 7.73 -14.37 -3.12
C VAL A 304 8.18 -15.39 -2.06
N GLN A 305 9.03 -16.35 -2.43
CA GLN A 305 9.63 -17.29 -1.47
C GLN A 305 10.44 -16.55 -0.40
N LYS A 306 11.19 -15.50 -0.77
CA LYS A 306 11.90 -14.65 0.20
C LYS A 306 10.96 -13.88 1.10
N CYS A 307 9.83 -13.39 0.60
CA CYS A 307 8.79 -12.80 1.45
C CYS A 307 8.30 -13.82 2.49
N ILE A 308 8.01 -15.05 2.08
CA ILE A 308 7.54 -16.08 3.01
C ILE A 308 8.62 -16.48 4.02
N SER A 309 9.89 -16.59 3.60
CA SER A 309 11.00 -16.81 4.55
C SER A 309 11.06 -15.70 5.58
N TRP A 310 11.00 -14.43 5.15
CA TRP A 310 10.98 -13.29 6.06
C TRP A 310 9.79 -13.36 7.03
N ILE A 311 8.58 -13.63 6.54
CA ILE A 311 7.37 -13.75 7.37
C ILE A 311 7.54 -14.83 8.43
N LEU A 312 8.04 -16.02 8.07
CA LEU A 312 8.25 -17.11 9.03
C LEU A 312 9.36 -16.80 10.04
N GLU A 313 10.42 -16.12 9.60
CA GLU A 313 11.55 -15.71 10.43
C GLU A 313 11.21 -14.58 11.41
N HIS A 314 10.18 -13.77 11.13
CA HIS A 314 9.77 -12.61 11.93
C HIS A 314 8.48 -12.83 12.72
N GLN A 315 8.03 -14.07 12.84
CA GLN A 315 6.94 -14.43 13.75
C GLN A 315 7.49 -14.68 15.15
N ASP A 316 6.96 -14.00 16.16
CA ASP A 316 7.26 -14.32 17.55
C ASP A 316 6.81 -15.76 17.89
N LYS A 317 7.47 -16.40 18.86
CA LYS A 317 7.14 -17.78 19.26
C LYS A 317 5.68 -17.92 19.72
N GLU A 318 5.09 -16.86 20.24
CA GLU A 318 3.68 -16.79 20.64
C GLU A 318 2.72 -16.59 19.46
N GLY A 319 3.23 -16.19 18.28
CA GLY A 319 2.47 -16.08 17.04
C GLY A 319 2.32 -14.68 16.45
N ASP A 320 2.71 -13.65 17.20
CA ASP A 320 2.56 -12.26 16.81
C ASP A 320 3.53 -11.86 15.68
N TRP A 321 3.09 -10.95 14.81
CA TRP A 321 3.97 -10.18 13.94
C TRP A 321 3.86 -8.71 14.33
N THR A 322 4.98 -8.10 14.71
CA THR A 322 5.09 -6.66 15.04
C THR A 322 4.11 -6.13 16.12
N GLY A 323 3.40 -7.03 16.82
CA GLY A 323 2.50 -6.69 17.92
C GLY A 323 1.23 -5.91 17.55
N PHE A 324 0.78 -5.91 16.27
CA PHE A 324 -0.46 -5.22 15.88
C PHE A 324 -1.30 -5.99 14.84
N TYR A 325 -2.61 -5.71 14.83
CA TYR A 325 -3.62 -6.50 14.12
C TYR A 325 -3.43 -6.56 12.58
N PRO A 326 -3.32 -5.43 11.84
CA PRO A 326 -3.11 -5.46 10.38
C PRO A 326 -1.96 -6.36 9.94
N SER A 327 -0.78 -6.23 10.57
CA SER A 327 0.38 -7.06 10.26
C SER A 327 0.07 -8.54 10.48
N THR A 328 -0.43 -8.90 11.66
CA THR A 328 -0.74 -10.31 12.00
C THR A 328 -1.77 -10.91 11.03
N ALA A 329 -2.86 -10.20 10.73
CA ALA A 329 -3.90 -10.67 9.83
C ALA A 329 -3.39 -10.85 8.39
N GLN A 330 -2.61 -9.90 7.87
CA GLN A 330 -2.06 -9.96 6.52
C GLN A 330 -1.02 -11.07 6.36
N ASN A 331 -0.17 -11.29 7.36
CA ASN A 331 0.81 -12.38 7.36
C ASN A 331 0.12 -13.76 7.31
N ILE A 332 -0.98 -13.94 8.06
CA ILE A 332 -1.81 -15.15 7.96
C ILE A 332 -2.36 -15.34 6.53
N MET A 333 -2.87 -14.27 5.91
CA MET A 333 -3.40 -14.33 4.55
C MET A 333 -2.31 -14.67 3.52
N ALA A 334 -1.14 -14.05 3.61
CA ALA A 334 -0.01 -14.32 2.74
C ALA A 334 0.44 -15.79 2.85
N LEU A 335 0.55 -16.33 4.06
CA LEU A 335 0.87 -17.74 4.28
C LEU A 335 -0.19 -18.66 3.67
N LYS A 336 -1.49 -18.35 3.82
CA LYS A 336 -2.56 -19.15 3.21
C LYS A 336 -2.50 -19.19 1.69
N LEU A 337 -2.12 -18.09 1.04
CA LEU A 337 -1.94 -18.03 -0.41
C LEU A 337 -0.76 -18.87 -0.88
N GLU A 338 0.22 -19.09 -0.02
CA GLU A 338 1.43 -19.90 -0.27
C GLU A 338 1.29 -21.34 0.27
N GLY A 339 0.05 -21.81 0.45
CA GLY A 339 -0.25 -23.23 0.70
C GLY A 339 -0.24 -23.66 2.17
N PHE A 340 -0.06 -22.73 3.11
CA PHE A 340 -0.20 -23.03 4.54
C PHE A 340 -1.69 -23.16 4.90
N ASP A 341 -2.10 -24.33 5.36
CA ASP A 341 -3.49 -24.57 5.78
C ASP A 341 -3.76 -24.07 7.22
N LEU A 342 -5.01 -24.17 7.67
CA LEU A 342 -5.40 -23.76 9.03
C LEU A 342 -4.77 -24.61 10.15
N LYS A 343 -4.15 -25.75 9.81
CA LYS A 343 -3.45 -26.62 10.76
C LYS A 343 -1.96 -26.34 10.82
N SER A 344 -1.45 -25.54 9.89
CA SER A 344 -0.05 -25.15 9.84
C SER A 344 0.29 -24.31 11.06
N SER A 345 1.34 -24.69 11.80
CA SER A 345 1.68 -24.07 13.09
C SER A 345 1.81 -22.54 13.04
N PRO A 346 2.49 -21.92 12.03
CA PRO A 346 2.55 -20.46 11.93
C PRO A 346 1.17 -19.79 11.81
N VAL A 347 0.24 -20.42 11.07
CA VAL A 347 -1.13 -19.92 10.88
C VAL A 347 -1.94 -20.04 12.18
N GLN A 348 -1.84 -21.17 12.88
CA GLN A 348 -2.55 -21.37 14.16
C GLN A 348 -2.12 -20.36 15.22
N ARG A 349 -0.80 -20.20 15.42
CA ARG A 349 -0.27 -19.23 16.37
C ARG A 349 -0.66 -17.79 16.00
N GLY A 350 -0.68 -17.47 14.70
CA GLY A 350 -1.16 -16.17 14.21
C GLY A 350 -2.63 -15.93 14.56
N ILE A 351 -3.50 -16.94 14.40
CA ILE A 351 -4.92 -16.84 14.79
C ILE A 351 -5.06 -16.66 16.31
N GLU A 352 -4.26 -17.38 17.10
CA GLU A 352 -4.21 -17.20 18.56
C GLU A 352 -3.76 -15.79 18.96
N ALA A 353 -2.81 -15.20 18.23
CA ALA A 353 -2.39 -13.81 18.41
C ALA A 353 -3.53 -12.82 18.13
N VAL A 354 -4.29 -13.02 17.04
CA VAL A 354 -5.48 -12.21 16.76
C VAL A 354 -6.54 -12.34 17.86
N GLU A 355 -6.76 -13.54 18.41
CA GLU A 355 -7.72 -13.73 19.50
C GLU A 355 -7.26 -13.04 20.80
N ARG A 356 -5.96 -12.95 21.08
CA ARG A 356 -5.43 -12.16 22.22
C ARG A 356 -5.73 -10.67 22.11
N LEU A 357 -5.85 -10.15 20.88
CA LEU A 357 -6.24 -8.76 20.65
C LEU A 357 -7.76 -8.55 20.80
N ALA A 358 -8.56 -9.61 20.75
CA ALA A 358 -10.00 -9.51 20.87
C ALA A 358 -10.43 -9.23 22.32
N ARG A 359 -11.34 -8.28 22.48
CA ARG A 359 -11.99 -7.91 23.75
C ARG A 359 -13.48 -8.02 23.60
N GLN A 360 -14.16 -8.55 24.62
CA GLN A 360 -15.61 -8.57 24.67
C GLN A 360 -16.09 -7.83 25.92
N ASP A 361 -17.00 -6.89 25.71
CA ASP A 361 -17.64 -6.13 26.79
C ASP A 361 -19.15 -5.96 26.53
N GLY A 362 -19.81 -5.09 27.31
CA GLY A 362 -21.24 -4.82 27.17
C GLY A 362 -21.64 -4.16 25.84
N GLN A 363 -20.69 -3.67 25.04
CA GLN A 363 -20.91 -3.08 23.71
C GLN A 363 -20.67 -4.08 22.56
N GLY A 364 -20.12 -5.28 22.86
CA GLY A 364 -19.89 -6.35 21.88
C GLY A 364 -18.46 -6.87 21.88
N LYS A 365 -18.10 -7.61 20.83
CA LYS A 365 -16.71 -8.07 20.59
C LYS A 365 -16.01 -7.07 19.68
N GLN A 366 -14.87 -6.56 20.12
CA GLN A 366 -14.01 -5.62 19.40
C GLN A 366 -12.60 -6.21 19.29
N ILE A 367 -11.83 -5.81 18.29
CA ILE A 367 -10.41 -6.16 18.17
C ILE A 367 -9.59 -4.90 18.48
N GLN A 368 -8.70 -5.01 19.46
CA GLN A 368 -7.72 -3.97 19.74
C GLN A 368 -6.69 -3.95 18.61
N VAL A 369 -6.30 -2.75 18.15
CA VAL A 369 -5.28 -2.64 17.10
C VAL A 369 -3.92 -3.13 17.60
N THR A 370 -3.60 -2.81 18.85
CA THR A 370 -2.39 -3.22 19.60
C THR A 370 -2.74 -3.22 21.10
N THR A 371 -1.81 -3.66 21.95
CA THR A 371 -1.93 -3.63 23.42
C THR A 371 -0.74 -2.91 24.05
N SER A 372 -0.93 -2.18 25.14
CA SER A 372 0.08 -1.32 25.78
C SER A 372 0.59 -1.80 27.16
N PRO A 373 0.71 -3.10 27.47
CA PRO A 373 0.95 -3.58 28.83
C PRO A 373 2.29 -3.11 29.42
N VAL A 374 3.37 -3.06 28.63
CA VAL A 374 4.67 -2.61 29.13
C VAL A 374 4.63 -1.12 29.37
N TRP A 375 4.19 -0.34 28.38
CA TRP A 375 4.01 1.11 28.47
C TRP A 375 3.17 1.54 29.68
N ASP A 376 2.00 0.92 29.85
CA ASP A 376 1.11 1.22 30.96
C ASP A 376 1.74 0.86 32.32
N THR A 377 2.47 -0.26 32.38
CA THR A 377 3.13 -0.71 33.61
C THR A 377 4.31 0.20 33.98
N VAL A 378 5.15 0.59 33.01
CA VAL A 378 6.28 1.49 33.28
C VAL A 378 5.79 2.87 33.73
N LEU A 379 4.77 3.43 33.06
CA LEU A 379 4.24 4.74 33.42
C LEU A 379 3.48 4.71 34.74
N MET A 380 2.66 3.69 35.01
CA MET A 380 2.04 3.54 36.32
C MET A 380 3.10 3.39 37.41
N THR A 381 4.17 2.64 37.18
CA THR A 381 5.28 2.50 38.13
C THR A 381 5.95 3.84 38.41
N VAL A 382 6.22 4.66 37.38
CA VAL A 382 6.75 6.02 37.55
C VAL A 382 5.80 6.88 38.39
N ALA A 383 4.49 6.82 38.14
CA ALA A 383 3.50 7.56 38.91
C ALA A 383 3.48 7.14 40.38
N LEU A 384 3.52 5.83 40.66
CA LEU A 384 3.57 5.30 42.02
C LEU A 384 4.86 5.74 42.74
N CYS A 385 6.00 5.72 42.05
CA CYS A 385 7.26 6.22 42.61
C CYS A 385 7.19 7.73 42.93
N ASP A 386 6.59 8.53 42.04
CA ASP A 386 6.41 9.98 42.27
C ASP A 386 5.54 10.26 43.52
N THR A 387 4.56 9.40 43.84
CA THR A 387 3.74 9.61 45.06
C THR A 387 4.51 9.41 46.36
N GLY A 388 5.71 8.84 46.34
CA GLY A 388 6.46 8.47 47.55
C GLY A 388 5.73 7.41 48.39
N MET A 389 4.91 6.55 47.76
CA MET A 389 4.13 5.56 48.49
C MET A 389 5.02 4.64 49.35
N PRO A 390 4.64 4.35 50.60
CA PRO A 390 5.49 3.65 51.55
C PRO A 390 5.80 2.20 51.10
N SER A 391 7.06 1.80 51.27
CA SER A 391 7.62 0.48 50.93
C SER A 391 6.85 -0.73 51.48
N SER A 392 6.00 -0.54 52.48
CA SER A 392 5.07 -1.57 52.98
C SER A 392 4.11 -2.12 51.93
N ARG A 393 3.88 -1.41 50.82
CA ARG A 393 3.09 -1.85 49.68
C ARG A 393 4.02 -2.14 48.50
N ASP A 394 4.46 -3.38 48.42
CA ASP A 394 5.32 -3.97 47.37
C ASP A 394 4.61 -4.05 45.99
N TYR A 395 4.04 -2.94 45.50
CA TYR A 395 3.45 -2.88 44.16
C TYR A 395 4.44 -2.37 43.13
N ALA A 396 5.19 -1.31 43.46
CA ALA A 396 6.20 -0.76 42.56
C ALA A 396 7.37 -1.73 42.36
N GLU A 397 7.81 -2.43 43.42
CA GLU A 397 8.86 -3.44 43.32
C GLU A 397 8.39 -4.65 42.49
N LYS A 398 7.20 -5.22 42.74
CA LYS A 398 6.61 -6.24 41.85
C LYS A 398 6.50 -5.80 40.40
N ALA A 399 6.07 -4.56 40.15
CA ALA A 399 5.99 -4.02 38.80
C ALA A 399 7.37 -3.90 38.16
N VAL A 400 8.39 -3.43 38.88
CA VAL A 400 9.77 -3.36 38.40
C VAL A 400 10.34 -4.75 38.10
N GLN A 401 10.05 -5.76 38.92
CA GLN A 401 10.46 -7.14 38.63
C GLN A 401 9.80 -7.65 37.35
N TRP A 402 8.51 -7.37 37.17
CA TRP A 402 7.80 -7.71 35.93
C TRP A 402 8.38 -6.95 34.73
N ILE A 403 8.65 -5.65 34.84
CA ILE A 403 9.29 -4.84 33.78
C ILE A 403 10.62 -5.47 33.39
N LYS A 404 11.53 -5.71 34.34
CA LYS A 404 12.83 -6.37 34.08
C LYS A 404 12.69 -7.73 33.41
N GLY A 405 11.66 -8.50 33.79
CA GLY A 405 11.34 -9.79 33.17
C GLY A 405 10.84 -9.71 31.72
N ASN A 406 10.41 -8.54 31.25
CA ASN A 406 9.99 -8.28 29.87
C ASN A 406 11.07 -7.57 29.03
N GLN A 407 12.30 -7.43 29.54
CA GLN A 407 13.41 -6.94 28.73
C GLN A 407 13.75 -7.95 27.63
N ILE A 408 13.97 -7.48 26.42
CA ILE A 408 14.41 -8.32 25.30
C ILE A 408 15.88 -8.65 25.49
N LEU A 409 16.19 -9.94 25.56
CA LEU A 409 17.55 -10.45 25.77
C LEU A 409 18.01 -11.40 24.65
N GLU A 410 17.12 -11.69 23.70
CA GLU A 410 17.37 -12.52 22.55
C GLU A 410 18.27 -11.82 21.53
N THR A 411 19.18 -12.57 20.89
CA THR A 411 20.23 -12.01 20.01
C THR A 411 19.76 -11.70 18.60
N TYR A 412 18.46 -11.47 18.38
CA TYR A 412 17.88 -11.20 17.06
C TYR A 412 16.94 -10.00 17.11
N GLY A 413 16.90 -9.21 16.04
CA GLY A 413 16.00 -8.08 15.87
C GLY A 413 16.40 -7.20 14.70
N ASP A 414 15.48 -6.37 14.23
CA ASP A 414 15.68 -5.59 13.01
C ASP A 414 16.76 -4.52 13.13
N TRP A 415 16.95 -3.97 14.34
CA TRP A 415 18.02 -3.04 14.66
C TRP A 415 19.43 -3.61 14.35
N GLN A 416 19.60 -4.93 14.28
CA GLN A 416 20.87 -5.58 13.92
C GLN A 416 21.25 -5.39 12.45
N VAL A 417 20.29 -5.07 11.58
CA VAL A 417 20.56 -4.75 10.18
C VAL A 417 21.54 -3.57 10.08
N TYR A 418 21.40 -2.59 10.97
CA TYR A 418 22.24 -1.40 11.04
C TYR A 418 23.32 -1.48 12.12
N ARG A 419 23.12 -2.32 13.15
CA ARG A 419 24.04 -2.50 14.28
C ARG A 419 24.22 -4.00 14.59
N PRO A 420 24.89 -4.78 13.73
CA PRO A 420 24.94 -6.25 13.85
C PRO A 420 25.66 -6.77 15.10
N GLN A 421 26.50 -5.92 15.72
CA GLN A 421 27.26 -6.25 16.94
C GLN A 421 26.65 -5.66 18.22
N LEU A 422 25.55 -4.90 18.10
CA LEU A 422 24.88 -4.37 19.29
C LEU A 422 24.22 -5.55 20.04
N ALA A 423 24.24 -5.50 21.36
CA ALA A 423 23.56 -6.47 22.20
C ALA A 423 22.09 -6.06 22.41
N PRO A 424 21.17 -7.01 22.58
CA PRO A 424 19.78 -6.70 22.91
C PRO A 424 19.68 -6.09 24.32
N GLY A 425 18.75 -5.15 24.47
CA GLY A 425 18.48 -4.50 25.75
C GLY A 425 17.23 -3.62 25.80
N GLY A 426 16.46 -3.58 24.71
CA GLY A 426 15.25 -2.77 24.61
C GLY A 426 14.03 -3.41 25.29
N PHE A 427 12.97 -2.62 25.37
CA PHE A 427 11.64 -3.00 25.81
C PHE A 427 10.65 -2.70 24.69
N CYS A 428 9.59 -3.49 24.59
CA CYS A 428 8.52 -3.26 23.62
C CYS A 428 7.32 -2.59 24.28
N PHE A 429 6.46 -2.00 23.47
CA PHE A 429 5.14 -1.55 23.88
C PHE A 429 4.18 -2.70 24.30
N GLN A 430 4.20 -3.80 23.55
CA GLN A 430 3.36 -5.00 23.73
C GLN A 430 3.98 -6.06 24.66
N TYR A 431 3.25 -7.15 24.90
CA TYR A 431 3.82 -8.38 25.49
C TYR A 431 4.82 -9.06 24.54
N PHE A 432 4.54 -9.06 23.22
CA PHE A 432 5.29 -9.80 22.21
C PHE A 432 5.52 -8.91 20.99
N ASN A 433 6.77 -8.46 20.82
CA ASN A 433 7.24 -7.72 19.64
C ASN A 433 8.78 -7.73 19.58
N ARG A 434 9.40 -8.92 19.72
CA ARG A 434 10.85 -9.01 20.01
C ARG A 434 11.76 -8.39 18.95
N TYR A 435 11.29 -8.35 17.71
CA TYR A 435 12.07 -7.86 16.57
C TYR A 435 12.20 -6.34 16.55
N CYS A 436 11.25 -5.63 17.17
CA CYS A 436 11.11 -4.18 17.08
C CYS A 436 10.88 -3.56 18.49
N PRO A 437 11.87 -3.58 19.40
CA PRO A 437 11.82 -2.82 20.64
C PRO A 437 11.65 -1.31 20.39
N ASP A 438 10.89 -0.65 21.25
CA ASP A 438 10.60 0.77 21.21
C ASP A 438 11.61 1.56 22.06
N PHE A 439 12.10 2.69 21.56
CA PHE A 439 13.11 3.51 22.23
C PHE A 439 12.52 4.30 23.40
N ASP A 440 11.26 4.74 23.30
CA ASP A 440 10.56 5.45 24.36
C ASP A 440 10.10 4.52 25.49
N ASP A 441 9.62 3.31 25.21
CA ASP A 441 9.38 2.28 26.24
C ASP A 441 10.67 1.93 26.96
N THR A 442 11.78 1.79 26.23
CA THR A 442 13.09 1.50 26.82
C THR A 442 13.53 2.63 27.76
N ALA A 443 13.36 3.89 27.37
CA ALA A 443 13.65 5.03 28.22
C ALA A 443 12.71 5.12 29.43
N ALA A 444 11.41 4.84 29.25
CA ALA A 444 10.42 4.81 30.32
C ALA A 444 10.69 3.67 31.32
N ALA A 445 11.15 2.52 30.87
CA ALA A 445 11.58 1.41 31.72
C ALA A 445 12.80 1.79 32.57
N ILE A 446 13.80 2.48 32.00
CA ILE A 446 14.93 3.03 32.77
C ILE A 446 14.40 3.97 33.87
N LEU A 447 13.49 4.88 33.54
CA LEU A 447 12.89 5.79 34.52
C LEU A 447 12.18 5.03 35.64
N ALA A 448 11.35 4.05 35.30
CA ALA A 448 10.61 3.24 36.29
C ALA A 448 11.55 2.50 37.24
N ILE A 449 12.56 1.81 36.69
CA ILE A 449 13.53 1.01 37.46
C ILE A 449 14.34 1.90 38.40
N VAL A 450 14.89 3.01 37.88
CA VAL A 450 15.80 3.89 38.64
C VAL A 450 15.06 4.78 39.63
N LYS A 451 13.81 5.16 39.35
CA LYS A 451 12.98 5.87 40.33
C LYS A 451 12.57 5.00 41.51
N GLN A 452 12.32 3.71 41.26
CA GLN A 452 11.98 2.77 42.32
C GLN A 452 13.18 2.48 43.23
N ASP A 453 14.37 2.31 42.64
CA ASP A 453 15.62 2.10 43.36
C ASP A 453 16.78 2.80 42.64
N GLY A 454 17.29 3.89 43.23
CA GLY A 454 18.39 4.67 42.67
C GLY A 454 19.69 3.87 42.53
N SER A 455 19.90 2.81 43.30
CA SER A 455 21.08 1.93 43.16
C SER A 455 21.00 1.03 41.92
N ALA A 456 19.81 0.91 41.30
CA ALA A 456 19.59 0.09 40.11
C ALA A 456 20.27 0.64 38.86
N VAL A 457 20.92 1.81 38.91
CA VAL A 457 21.74 2.36 37.81
C VAL A 457 22.83 1.39 37.34
N LYS A 458 23.34 0.53 38.23
CA LYS A 458 24.32 -0.53 37.91
C LYS A 458 23.70 -1.88 37.58
N SER A 459 22.37 -1.99 37.60
CA SER A 459 21.70 -3.25 37.29
C SER A 459 21.89 -3.58 35.81
N GLU A 460 22.09 -4.87 35.52
CA GLU A 460 22.29 -5.35 34.14
C GLU A 460 21.19 -4.86 33.20
N ALA A 461 19.94 -4.80 33.69
CA ALA A 461 18.81 -4.33 32.91
C ALA A 461 18.97 -2.87 32.46
N VAL A 462 19.38 -1.98 33.37
CA VAL A 462 19.61 -0.56 33.07
C VAL A 462 20.84 -0.38 32.19
N LEU A 463 21.93 -1.12 32.43
CA LEU A 463 23.14 -1.04 31.63
C LEU A 463 22.89 -1.45 30.17
N ARG A 464 22.15 -2.54 29.95
CA ARG A 464 21.77 -3.00 28.60
C ARG A 464 20.86 -2.02 27.88
N ALA A 465 19.82 -1.54 28.55
CA ALA A 465 18.91 -0.55 27.99
C ALA A 465 19.64 0.76 27.64
N THR A 466 20.59 1.16 28.48
CA THR A 466 21.44 2.33 28.24
C THR A 466 22.31 2.15 27.00
N GLU A 467 23.03 1.04 26.89
CA GLU A 467 23.85 0.72 25.72
C GLU A 467 23.02 0.64 24.44
N PHE A 468 21.84 0.03 24.53
CA PHE A 468 20.88 -0.10 23.43
C PHE A 468 20.48 1.27 22.86
N LEU A 469 20.00 2.18 23.71
CA LEU A 469 19.61 3.53 23.29
C LEU A 469 20.78 4.37 22.77
N LEU A 470 21.96 4.27 23.40
CA LEU A 470 23.15 4.98 22.95
C LEU A 470 23.58 4.58 21.54
N ALA A 471 23.45 3.29 21.19
CA ALA A 471 23.87 2.77 19.89
C ALA A 471 22.89 3.11 18.75
N LEU A 472 21.64 3.44 19.09
CA LEU A 472 20.53 3.67 18.16
C LEU A 472 20.08 5.14 18.10
N GLN A 473 20.87 6.07 18.64
CA GLN A 473 20.65 7.51 18.44
C GLN A 473 20.90 7.88 16.97
N ASN A 474 19.96 8.63 16.37
CA ASN A 474 20.06 9.10 14.99
C ASN A 474 21.19 10.11 14.82
N ARG A 475 21.64 10.31 13.58
CA ARG A 475 22.72 11.28 13.24
C ARG A 475 22.37 12.71 13.60
N ASP A 476 21.11 13.10 13.44
CA ASP A 476 20.58 14.42 13.81
C ASP A 476 20.58 14.68 15.33
N GLY A 477 20.78 13.64 16.14
CA GLY A 477 20.84 13.70 17.59
C GLY A 477 19.55 13.28 18.30
N GLY A 478 18.45 13.06 17.58
CA GLY A 478 17.21 12.56 18.16
C GLY A 478 17.09 11.05 18.12
N TRP A 479 15.90 10.56 18.48
CA TRP A 479 15.48 9.16 18.35
C TRP A 479 14.12 9.09 17.66
N GLY A 480 13.95 8.13 16.75
CA GLY A 480 12.64 7.67 16.28
C GLY A 480 12.01 6.74 17.31
N ALA A 481 10.96 6.00 16.94
CA ALA A 481 10.33 5.05 17.85
C ALA A 481 11.05 3.69 17.90
N PHE A 482 11.52 3.17 16.77
CA PHE A 482 12.05 1.80 16.65
C PHE A 482 13.38 1.72 15.91
N GLU A 483 13.61 2.63 14.97
CA GLU A 483 14.68 2.49 13.97
C GLU A 483 15.69 3.65 14.01
N VAL A 484 16.93 3.33 13.64
CA VAL A 484 18.01 4.31 13.55
C VAL A 484 18.13 4.86 12.13
N ASP A 485 18.23 6.18 11.99
CA ASP A 485 18.37 6.90 10.71
C ASP A 485 17.29 6.51 9.66
N ASN A 486 16.06 6.23 10.09
CA ASN A 486 14.92 5.89 9.22
C ASN A 486 14.17 7.16 8.77
N ASP A 487 14.88 8.05 8.07
CA ASP A 487 14.47 9.42 7.73
C ASP A 487 14.19 9.62 6.22
N SER A 488 13.98 8.53 5.49
CA SER A 488 13.78 8.53 4.03
C SER A 488 12.37 8.98 3.63
N LEU A 489 11.97 10.19 4.02
CA LEU A 489 10.63 10.76 3.85
C LEU A 489 10.15 10.83 2.39
N PHE A 490 11.07 10.82 1.42
CA PHE A 490 10.71 10.77 0.00
C PHE A 490 9.97 9.47 -0.36
N LEU A 491 10.12 8.40 0.41
CA LEU A 491 9.41 7.13 0.23
C LEU A 491 7.90 7.31 0.42
N ASN A 492 7.46 8.28 1.23
CA ASN A 492 6.04 8.58 1.39
C ASN A 492 5.37 9.06 0.08
N LYS A 493 6.14 9.38 -0.97
CA LYS A 493 5.60 9.71 -2.29
C LYS A 493 5.21 8.49 -3.12
N MET A 494 5.48 7.27 -2.64
CA MET A 494 5.04 6.03 -3.28
C MET A 494 3.50 5.96 -3.30
N PRO A 495 2.88 5.48 -4.39
CA PRO A 495 1.40 5.37 -4.49
C PRO A 495 0.75 4.59 -3.35
N PHE A 496 1.49 3.66 -2.74
CA PHE A 496 1.06 2.90 -1.58
C PHE A 496 0.97 3.72 -0.27
N SER A 497 1.71 4.81 -0.16
CA SER A 497 1.81 5.63 1.05
C SER A 497 0.75 6.73 1.09
N ASP A 498 -0.51 6.36 1.17
CA ASP A 498 -1.61 7.32 1.35
C ASP A 498 -1.70 7.90 2.78
N MET A 499 -1.01 7.28 3.75
CA MET A 499 -0.98 7.71 5.16
C MET A 499 0.30 8.46 5.59
N ASP A 500 1.25 8.70 4.68
CA ASP A 500 2.55 9.35 4.96
C ASP A 500 3.35 8.71 6.11
N CYS A 501 3.22 7.40 6.30
CA CYS A 501 3.74 6.68 7.48
C CYS A 501 4.81 5.63 7.16
N LEU A 502 5.50 5.71 6.01
CA LEU A 502 6.49 4.68 5.64
C LEU A 502 7.83 4.81 6.37
N SER A 503 8.07 5.90 7.10
CA SER A 503 9.35 6.19 7.77
C SER A 503 9.16 6.46 9.26
N ASP A 504 10.24 6.26 10.02
CA ASP A 504 10.35 6.46 11.47
C ASP A 504 11.47 7.47 11.81
N PRO A 505 11.30 8.76 11.45
CA PRO A 505 12.30 9.78 11.72
C PRO A 505 12.38 10.10 13.22
N ALA A 506 13.43 10.81 13.64
CA ALA A 506 13.50 11.31 15.01
C ALA A 506 12.33 12.23 15.34
N THR A 507 11.83 12.14 16.59
CA THR A 507 10.74 12.99 17.08
C THR A 507 11.07 13.62 18.44
N ALA A 508 10.50 14.81 18.69
CA ALA A 508 10.79 15.58 19.90
C ALA A 508 10.28 14.92 21.18
N ASP A 509 9.12 14.26 21.13
CA ASP A 509 8.53 13.56 22.27
C ASP A 509 9.37 12.36 22.74
N VAL A 510 9.80 11.49 21.81
CA VAL A 510 10.68 10.36 22.14
C VAL A 510 12.04 10.86 22.61
N THR A 511 12.62 11.83 21.91
CA THR A 511 13.91 12.42 22.29
C THR A 511 13.87 13.07 23.67
N GLY A 512 12.78 13.76 24.01
CA GLY A 512 12.55 14.34 25.34
C GLY A 512 12.48 13.28 26.44
N ARG A 513 11.83 12.14 26.17
CA ARG A 513 11.76 11.01 27.12
C ARG A 513 13.11 10.37 27.36
N VAL A 514 13.89 10.12 26.31
CA VAL A 514 15.27 9.59 26.44
C VAL A 514 16.14 10.58 27.21
N LEU A 515 15.99 11.87 26.95
CA LEU A 515 16.71 12.92 27.68
C LEU A 515 16.34 12.94 29.18
N GLU A 516 15.06 12.74 29.54
CA GLU A 516 14.65 12.61 30.93
C GLU A 516 15.35 11.42 31.62
N ALA A 517 15.44 10.27 30.93
CA ALA A 517 16.13 9.08 31.43
C ALA A 517 17.64 9.33 31.62
N TRP A 518 18.31 9.98 30.67
CA TRP A 518 19.72 10.41 30.81
C TRP A 518 19.94 11.34 31.99
N GLY A 519 19.06 12.33 32.16
CA GLY A 519 19.12 13.23 33.31
C GLY A 519 19.04 12.49 34.64
N LEU A 520 18.08 11.55 34.77
CA LEU A 520 17.92 10.75 35.99
C LEU A 520 19.14 9.85 36.25
N LEU A 521 19.65 9.17 35.21
CA LEU A 521 20.82 8.31 35.33
C LEU A 521 22.06 9.09 35.79
N LEU A 522 22.29 10.27 35.22
CA LEU A 522 23.41 11.13 35.61
C LEU A 522 23.25 11.68 37.03
N GLU A 523 22.04 12.04 37.45
CA GLU A 523 21.75 12.49 38.82
C GLU A 523 22.03 11.39 39.85
N LYS A 524 21.52 10.16 39.61
CA LYS A 524 21.70 9.04 40.54
C LYS A 524 23.12 8.46 40.54
N SER A 525 23.92 8.76 39.52
CA SER A 525 25.32 8.30 39.42
C SER A 525 26.35 9.21 40.10
N GLN A 526 25.94 10.20 40.89
CA GLN A 526 26.85 11.14 41.57
C GLN A 526 27.42 10.62 42.91
N HIS A 527 26.92 9.49 43.43
CA HIS A 527 27.33 8.90 44.71
C HIS A 527 27.86 7.45 44.54
N GLU A 528 28.27 6.80 45.64
CA GLU A 528 29.10 5.56 45.73
C GLU A 528 28.64 4.35 44.85
N ASP A 529 27.42 4.38 44.29
CA ASP A 529 26.86 3.41 43.36
C ASP A 529 26.62 4.02 41.96
N SER A 530 27.67 4.20 41.16
CA SER A 530 27.63 4.95 39.89
C SER A 530 27.57 4.07 38.64
N LEU A 531 26.96 4.61 37.57
CA LEU A 531 27.07 4.10 36.21
C LEU A 531 28.57 4.00 35.81
N PRO A 532 29.00 2.99 35.03
CA PRO A 532 30.37 2.92 34.53
C PRO A 532 30.85 4.24 33.90
N GLY A 533 32.04 4.71 34.24
CA GLY A 533 32.51 6.05 33.82
C GLY A 533 32.53 6.29 32.30
N HIS A 534 32.79 5.23 31.51
CA HIS A 534 32.72 5.30 30.05
C HIS A 534 31.27 5.44 29.52
N LEU A 535 30.28 4.93 30.25
CA LEU A 535 28.87 5.14 29.93
C LEU A 535 28.45 6.56 30.33
N ILE A 536 28.91 7.09 31.46
CA ILE A 536 28.62 8.47 31.87
C ILE A 536 29.04 9.46 30.77
N SER A 537 30.25 9.32 30.21
CA SER A 537 30.72 10.21 29.15
C SER A 537 29.88 10.09 27.87
N ARG A 538 29.52 8.88 27.47
CA ARG A 538 28.64 8.63 26.30
C ARG A 538 27.23 9.15 26.50
N VAL A 539 26.64 8.96 27.68
CA VAL A 539 25.33 9.51 28.05
C VAL A 539 25.35 11.04 27.98
N ARG A 540 26.39 11.70 28.50
CA ARG A 540 26.53 13.17 28.39
C ARG A 540 26.66 13.63 26.94
N GLN A 541 27.47 12.94 26.12
CA GLN A 541 27.60 13.27 24.70
C GLN A 541 26.27 13.08 23.95
N SER A 542 25.57 11.99 24.23
CA SER A 542 24.26 11.70 23.67
C SER A 542 23.22 12.74 24.07
N ALA A 543 23.17 13.14 25.35
CA ALA A 543 22.29 14.19 25.85
C ALA A 543 22.56 15.55 25.19
N ASN A 544 23.82 15.94 24.97
CA ASN A 544 24.15 17.18 24.28
C ASN A 544 23.64 17.20 22.83
N ARG A 545 23.74 16.08 22.12
CA ARG A 545 23.19 15.94 20.76
C ARG A 545 21.67 15.98 20.75
N ALA A 546 21.03 15.33 21.73
CA ALA A 546 19.58 15.36 21.92
C ALA A 546 19.08 16.78 22.16
N ILE A 547 19.75 17.55 23.02
CA ILE A 547 19.42 18.94 23.29
C ILE A 547 19.57 19.79 22.01
N ALA A 548 20.65 19.60 21.24
CA ALA A 548 20.81 20.31 19.97
C ALA A 548 19.67 20.01 18.97
N TYR A 549 19.25 18.75 18.87
CA TYR A 549 18.09 18.35 18.08
C TYR A 549 16.79 19.01 18.56
N LEU A 550 16.54 19.01 19.88
CA LEU A 550 15.35 19.62 20.46
C LEU A 550 15.31 21.13 20.23
N ILE A 551 16.45 21.82 20.32
CA ILE A 551 16.55 23.25 19.99
C ILE A 551 16.22 23.48 18.51
N ALA A 552 16.73 22.64 17.62
CA ALA A 552 16.51 22.77 16.18
C ALA A 552 15.08 22.45 15.74
N THR A 553 14.32 21.72 16.55
CA THR A 553 12.95 21.27 16.25
C THR A 553 11.86 22.04 17.00
N GLN A 554 12.23 23.04 17.80
CA GLN A 554 11.27 23.92 18.45
C GLN A 554 10.54 24.77 17.40
N GLU A 555 9.20 24.81 17.47
CA GLU A 555 8.41 25.65 16.57
C GLU A 555 8.45 27.13 16.97
N PRO A 556 8.11 28.07 16.06
CA PRO A 556 8.10 29.51 16.36
C PRO A 556 7.21 29.92 17.54
N THR A 557 6.23 29.10 17.90
CA THR A 557 5.37 29.30 19.08
C THR A 557 6.09 29.01 20.39
N GLY A 558 7.24 28.33 20.37
CA GLY A 558 7.94 27.77 21.52
C GLY A 558 7.56 26.32 21.85
N ALA A 559 6.53 25.77 21.21
CA ALA A 559 6.07 24.41 21.45
C ALA A 559 6.87 23.37 20.62
N TRP A 560 6.72 22.09 20.99
CA TRP A 560 7.20 20.95 20.20
C TRP A 560 6.04 20.06 19.76
N PHE A 561 6.12 19.58 18.53
CA PHE A 561 5.16 18.65 17.94
C PHE A 561 5.12 17.31 18.70
N GLY A 562 3.92 16.79 18.96
CA GLY A 562 3.72 15.48 19.59
C GLY A 562 3.38 14.43 18.54
N ARG A 563 4.31 13.51 18.26
CA ARG A 563 4.13 12.46 17.25
C ARG A 563 3.22 11.34 17.75
N TRP A 564 3.30 10.98 19.04
CA TRP A 564 2.64 9.80 19.63
C TRP A 564 1.53 10.13 20.64
N GLY A 565 1.39 11.40 21.02
CA GLY A 565 0.33 11.90 21.89
C GLY A 565 -0.15 13.27 21.42
N VAL A 566 -1.43 13.56 21.62
CA VAL A 566 -2.12 14.74 21.09
C VAL A 566 -1.80 15.99 21.90
N ASN A 567 -1.15 17.02 21.37
CA ASN A 567 -0.20 17.08 20.25
C ASN A 567 0.96 17.95 20.75
N TYR A 568 0.83 19.27 20.62
CA TYR A 568 1.81 20.23 21.09
C TYR A 568 1.97 20.22 22.60
N ILE A 569 0.89 20.01 23.35
CA ILE A 569 0.97 19.87 24.82
C ILE A 569 1.81 18.64 25.19
N TYR A 570 1.60 17.51 24.50
CA TYR A 570 2.32 16.26 24.75
C TYR A 570 3.80 16.38 24.39
N GLY A 571 4.12 16.86 23.19
CA GLY A 571 5.49 17.06 22.74
C GLY A 571 6.26 18.01 23.65
N THR A 572 5.67 19.17 23.93
CA THR A 572 6.26 20.17 24.84
C THR A 572 6.48 19.63 26.24
N SER A 573 5.55 18.83 26.77
CA SER A 573 5.70 18.23 28.10
C SER A 573 6.87 17.27 28.20
N ASN A 574 7.02 16.34 27.25
CA ASN A 574 8.13 15.39 27.25
C ASN A 574 9.48 16.11 27.10
N VAL A 575 9.55 17.14 26.24
CA VAL A 575 10.77 17.93 26.06
C VAL A 575 11.13 18.71 27.32
N LEU A 576 10.19 19.42 27.93
CA LEU A 576 10.44 20.21 29.14
C LEU A 576 10.80 19.32 30.34
N CYS A 577 10.19 18.14 30.49
CA CYS A 577 10.59 17.15 31.51
C CYS A 577 12.05 16.70 31.33
N GLY A 578 12.50 16.49 30.09
CA GLY A 578 13.89 16.15 29.77
C GLY A 578 14.85 17.31 30.05
N LEU A 579 14.57 18.50 29.51
CA LEU A 579 15.41 19.70 29.66
C LEU A 579 15.57 20.13 31.12
N ALA A 580 14.55 19.95 31.95
CA ALA A 580 14.58 20.31 33.37
C ALA A 580 15.77 19.68 34.12
N ARG A 581 16.16 18.45 33.76
CA ARG A 581 17.28 17.73 34.39
C ARG A 581 18.65 18.30 34.03
N PHE A 582 18.74 19.17 33.03
CA PHE A 582 19.98 19.76 32.53
C PHE A 582 20.02 21.29 32.62
N ALA A 583 18.90 21.95 32.93
CA ALA A 583 18.76 23.40 32.91
C ALA A 583 19.77 24.14 33.80
N ALA A 584 20.20 23.54 34.91
CA ALA A 584 21.20 24.12 35.80
C ALA A 584 22.65 24.06 35.25
N HIS A 585 22.90 23.30 34.19
CA HIS A 585 24.24 22.98 33.70
C HIS A 585 24.51 23.46 32.26
N ILE A 586 23.47 23.76 31.49
CA ILE A 586 23.59 24.13 30.08
C ILE A 586 22.91 25.48 29.84
N ASN A 587 23.74 26.49 29.55
CA ASN A 587 23.33 27.90 29.49
C ASN A 587 22.30 28.21 28.39
N SER A 588 22.20 27.41 27.33
CA SER A 588 21.24 27.63 26.25
C SER A 588 19.83 27.10 26.54
N ILE A 589 19.65 26.29 27.59
CA ILE A 589 18.35 25.69 27.92
C ILE A 589 17.32 26.76 28.35
N PRO A 590 17.64 27.72 29.23
CA PRO A 590 16.68 28.76 29.62
C PRO A 590 16.05 29.53 28.46
N ASP A 591 16.83 29.85 27.42
CA ASP A 591 16.36 30.61 26.24
C ASP A 591 15.29 29.84 25.44
N VAL A 592 15.36 28.52 25.47
CA VAL A 592 14.49 27.59 24.74
C VAL A 592 13.28 27.20 25.59
N VAL A 593 13.45 27.12 26.90
CA VAL A 593 12.38 26.83 27.87
C VAL A 593 11.42 28.01 28.00
N ALA A 594 11.91 29.25 28.04
CA ALA A 594 11.06 30.41 28.34
C ALA A 594 9.88 30.59 27.35
N PRO A 595 10.06 30.54 26.01
CA PRO A 595 8.95 30.60 25.06
C PRO A 595 7.93 29.47 25.25
N ALA A 596 8.38 28.25 25.55
CA ALA A 596 7.53 27.10 25.76
C ALA A 596 6.64 27.25 27.01
N LEU A 597 7.19 27.79 28.10
CA LEU A 597 6.43 28.09 29.32
C LEU A 597 5.37 29.16 29.05
N GLU A 598 5.73 30.24 28.36
CA GLU A 598 4.78 31.29 28.00
C GLU A 598 3.67 30.78 27.08
N TRP A 599 4.01 29.90 26.12
CA TRP A 599 3.03 29.23 25.29
C TRP A 599 2.05 28.39 26.12
N LEU A 600 2.53 27.50 27.00
CA LEU A 600 1.67 26.70 27.88
C LEU A 600 0.76 27.57 28.75
N LYS A 601 1.26 28.67 29.31
CA LYS A 601 0.45 29.62 30.09
C LYS A 601 -0.65 30.25 29.24
N SER A 602 -0.35 30.60 27.98
CA SER A 602 -1.27 31.29 27.07
C SER A 602 -2.45 30.43 26.62
N ILE A 603 -2.30 29.11 26.59
CA ILE A 603 -3.32 28.15 26.12
C ILE A 603 -4.14 27.51 27.26
N GLN A 604 -3.94 27.91 28.52
CA GLN A 604 -4.71 27.36 29.64
C GLN A 604 -6.19 27.75 29.52
N ASN A 605 -7.09 26.76 29.57
CA ASN A 605 -8.52 27.00 29.48
C ASN A 605 -9.05 27.78 30.70
N MET A 606 -10.23 28.39 30.54
CA MET A 606 -10.87 29.14 31.63
C MET A 606 -11.16 28.27 32.87
N ASP A 607 -11.47 26.99 32.67
CA ASP A 607 -11.73 26.02 33.74
C ASP A 607 -10.48 25.61 34.54
N GLY A 608 -9.30 26.06 34.10
CA GLY A 608 -8.00 25.79 34.71
C GLY A 608 -7.25 24.61 34.12
N GLY A 609 -7.89 23.79 33.29
CA GLY A 609 -7.23 22.66 32.61
C GLY A 609 -6.55 23.06 31.31
N TRP A 610 -5.96 22.07 30.66
CA TRP A 610 -5.46 22.14 29.29
C TRP A 610 -6.10 21.06 28.44
N GLY A 611 -6.33 21.40 27.18
CA GLY A 611 -7.01 20.56 26.22
C GLY A 611 -6.51 20.83 24.81
N GLU A 612 -6.31 19.78 24.03
CA GLU A 612 -5.92 19.89 22.63
C GLU A 612 -6.67 18.86 21.79
N SER A 613 -7.29 19.35 20.71
CA SER A 613 -8.07 18.52 19.80
C SER A 613 -7.22 17.92 18.68
N LEU A 614 -7.68 16.83 18.07
CA LEU A 614 -7.03 16.20 16.92
C LEU A 614 -6.88 17.13 15.70
N LEU A 615 -7.63 18.24 15.66
CA LEU A 615 -7.54 19.23 14.59
C LEU A 615 -6.18 19.94 14.56
N SER A 616 -5.44 19.94 15.67
CA SER A 616 -4.08 20.50 15.77
C SER A 616 -3.09 19.84 14.79
N TYR A 617 -3.36 18.60 14.36
CA TYR A 617 -2.54 17.90 13.36
C TYR A 617 -2.82 18.32 11.92
N LYS A 618 -4.00 18.90 11.67
CA LYS A 618 -4.41 19.39 10.35
C LYS A 618 -4.07 20.86 10.16
N ASP A 619 -4.15 21.64 11.23
CA ASP A 619 -3.98 23.08 11.19
C ASP A 619 -3.41 23.59 12.53
N THR A 620 -2.24 24.22 12.46
CA THR A 620 -1.49 24.72 13.64
C THR A 620 -2.23 25.81 14.39
N LYS A 621 -3.26 26.44 13.81
CA LYS A 621 -4.11 27.39 14.55
C LYS A 621 -4.88 26.75 15.71
N TYR A 622 -5.04 25.42 15.71
CA TYR A 622 -5.64 24.66 16.80
C TYR A 622 -4.61 24.12 17.80
N ALA A 623 -3.34 24.52 17.70
CA ALA A 623 -2.29 24.09 18.62
C ALA A 623 -2.64 24.48 20.06
N GLY A 624 -2.72 23.47 20.94
CA GLY A 624 -3.10 23.66 22.34
C GLY A 624 -4.57 24.06 22.56
N ILE A 625 -5.44 23.92 21.55
CA ILE A 625 -6.86 24.30 21.63
C ILE A 625 -7.74 23.05 21.63
N GLY A 626 -8.53 22.90 22.68
CA GLY A 626 -9.47 21.81 22.87
C GLY A 626 -10.10 21.83 24.27
N PRO A 627 -11.15 21.03 24.49
CA PRO A 627 -11.72 20.86 25.83
C PRO A 627 -10.67 20.26 26.77
N SER A 628 -10.60 20.76 28.00
CA SER A 628 -9.65 20.28 29.00
C SER A 628 -9.80 18.77 29.21
N THR A 629 -8.67 18.05 29.21
CA THR A 629 -8.60 16.62 29.53
C THR A 629 -7.66 16.39 30.71
N ALA A 630 -7.83 15.27 31.41
CA ALA A 630 -7.04 15.00 32.61
C ALA A 630 -5.58 14.70 32.24
N SER A 631 -5.36 13.93 31.17
CA SER A 631 -4.01 13.60 30.70
C SER A 631 -3.27 14.84 30.18
N GLN A 632 -3.89 15.67 29.32
CA GLN A 632 -3.25 16.88 28.79
C GLN A 632 -3.02 17.94 29.86
N THR A 633 -3.95 18.10 30.81
CA THR A 633 -3.73 18.96 31.97
C THR A 633 -2.53 18.50 32.80
N ALA A 634 -2.42 17.19 33.03
CA ALA A 634 -1.29 16.62 33.75
C ALA A 634 0.04 16.82 32.99
N TRP A 635 0.05 16.68 31.66
CA TRP A 635 1.23 16.97 30.84
C TRP A 635 1.69 18.42 30.96
N ALA A 636 0.77 19.38 30.86
CA ALA A 636 1.09 20.80 31.04
C ALA A 636 1.65 21.06 32.45
N LEU A 637 1.04 20.49 33.50
CA LEU A 637 1.52 20.62 34.87
C LEU A 637 2.92 20.01 35.06
N MET A 638 3.16 18.81 34.57
CA MET A 638 4.47 18.17 34.62
C MET A 638 5.55 18.99 33.91
N ALA A 639 5.18 19.72 32.86
CA ALA A 639 6.08 20.59 32.11
C ALA A 639 6.39 21.91 32.84
N LEU A 640 5.41 22.46 33.56
CA LEU A 640 5.53 23.75 34.27
C LEU A 640 6.22 23.62 35.63
N LEU A 641 5.91 22.57 36.39
CA LEU A 641 6.37 22.37 37.77
C LEU A 641 7.90 22.41 37.98
N PRO A 642 8.76 21.96 37.04
CA PRO A 642 10.20 22.06 37.22
C PRO A 642 10.74 23.50 37.13
N PHE A 643 9.98 24.43 36.54
CA PHE A 643 10.45 25.78 36.23
C PHE A 643 9.67 26.89 36.92
N LEU A 644 8.48 26.59 37.46
CA LEU A 644 7.61 27.52 38.16
C LEU A 644 7.38 27.07 39.60
N PRO A 645 7.19 28.01 40.55
CA PRO A 645 6.87 27.65 41.92
C PRO A 645 5.52 26.92 41.97
N ALA A 646 5.36 26.01 42.94
CA ALA A 646 4.11 25.26 43.13
C ALA A 646 2.89 26.15 43.45
N THR A 647 3.14 27.40 43.84
CA THR A 647 2.15 28.45 44.13
C THR A 647 1.82 29.34 42.93
N ASP A 648 2.48 29.15 41.78
CA ASP A 648 2.16 29.90 40.55
C ASP A 648 0.68 29.72 40.19
N THR A 649 0.01 30.82 39.86
CA THR A 649 -1.44 30.85 39.59
C THR A 649 -1.85 29.85 38.51
N VAL A 650 -1.03 29.69 37.46
CA VAL A 650 -1.32 28.78 36.35
C VAL A 650 -1.24 27.32 36.83
N VAL A 651 -0.24 26.99 37.65
CA VAL A 651 -0.08 25.66 38.26
C VAL A 651 -1.25 25.36 39.20
N VAL A 652 -1.59 26.28 40.10
CA VAL A 652 -2.68 26.09 41.08
C VAL A 652 -4.02 25.85 40.38
N ARG A 653 -4.33 26.59 39.32
CA ARG A 653 -5.56 26.39 38.53
C ARG A 653 -5.63 25.00 37.89
N GLY A 654 -4.51 24.49 37.38
CA GLY A 654 -4.43 23.13 36.82
C GLY A 654 -4.63 22.05 37.88
N ILE A 655 -4.02 22.21 39.05
CA ILE A 655 -4.19 21.28 40.17
C ILE A 655 -5.65 21.26 40.63
N GLN A 656 -6.28 22.44 40.76
CA GLN A 656 -7.70 22.56 41.09
C GLN A 656 -8.61 21.89 40.06
N TYR A 657 -8.29 22.01 38.76
CA TYR A 657 -9.00 21.29 37.71
C TYR A 657 -8.94 19.78 37.93
N LEU A 658 -7.74 19.20 38.16
CA LEU A 658 -7.60 17.75 38.38
C LEU A 658 -8.35 17.31 39.63
N LEU A 659 -8.24 18.03 40.75
CA LEU A 659 -8.95 17.67 41.99
C LEU A 659 -10.48 17.74 41.83
N ARG A 660 -11.00 18.75 41.11
CA ARG A 660 -12.44 18.92 40.88
C ARG A 660 -13.02 17.90 39.91
N THR A 661 -12.24 17.44 38.94
CA THR A 661 -12.68 16.50 37.90
C THR A 661 -12.44 15.03 38.25
N GLN A 662 -11.82 14.74 39.39
CA GLN A 662 -11.73 13.39 39.91
C GLN A 662 -13.12 12.90 40.34
N THR A 663 -13.51 11.72 39.87
CA THR A 663 -14.83 11.12 40.16
C THR A 663 -14.68 9.71 40.68
N LYS A 664 -15.67 9.24 41.43
CA LYS A 664 -15.74 7.84 41.87
C LYS A 664 -16.42 7.00 40.80
N VAL A 665 -15.68 6.08 40.21
CA VAL A 665 -16.17 5.11 39.22
C VAL A 665 -16.41 3.77 39.89
N VAL A 666 -17.61 3.22 39.73
CA VAL A 666 -18.01 1.93 40.30
C VAL A 666 -17.05 0.84 39.82
N GLY A 667 -16.50 0.07 40.75
CA GLY A 667 -15.53 -1.00 40.46
C GLY A 667 -14.09 -0.56 40.16
N LYS A 668 -13.84 0.73 39.89
CA LYS A 668 -12.49 1.27 39.61
C LYS A 668 -11.94 2.21 40.69
N GLY A 669 -12.79 2.71 41.59
CA GLY A 669 -12.38 3.68 42.62
C GLY A 669 -12.36 5.12 42.09
N LEU A 670 -11.46 5.96 42.61
CA LEU A 670 -11.30 7.34 42.12
C LEU A 670 -10.57 7.33 40.77
N SER A 671 -11.07 8.12 39.83
CA SER A 671 -10.66 8.09 38.43
C SER A 671 -10.95 9.43 37.75
N TRP A 672 -10.29 9.72 36.64
CA TRP A 672 -10.60 10.86 35.77
C TRP A 672 -11.19 10.34 34.47
N PRO A 673 -12.51 10.44 34.26
CA PRO A 673 -13.13 10.04 33.02
C PRO A 673 -12.63 10.90 31.86
N GLU A 674 -12.12 10.25 30.80
CA GLU A 674 -11.65 10.92 29.60
C GLU A 674 -12.37 10.34 28.38
N SER A 675 -13.17 11.18 27.71
CA SER A 675 -13.93 10.78 26.52
C SER A 675 -13.12 10.93 25.23
N HIS A 676 -12.18 11.86 25.19
CA HIS A 676 -11.37 12.17 24.02
C HIS A 676 -10.15 11.24 23.91
N SER A 677 -9.75 10.93 22.69
CA SER A 677 -8.50 10.21 22.42
C SER A 677 -7.33 11.18 22.54
N THR A 678 -6.34 10.82 23.35
CA THR A 678 -5.14 11.63 23.60
C THR A 678 -3.86 10.93 23.09
N GLY A 679 -3.98 9.73 22.51
CA GLY A 679 -2.90 9.01 21.84
C GLY A 679 -3.01 9.05 20.31
N VAL A 680 -1.88 8.96 19.62
CA VAL A 680 -1.80 8.97 18.15
C VAL A 680 -0.92 7.82 17.67
N GLY A 681 -1.40 7.07 16.68
CA GLY A 681 -0.58 6.08 15.98
C GLY A 681 -0.06 6.64 14.66
N PHE A 682 -0.97 7.08 13.78
CA PHE A 682 -0.63 7.78 12.53
C PHE A 682 -1.36 9.11 12.46
N VAL A 683 -0.60 10.19 12.36
CA VAL A 683 -1.11 11.56 12.29
C VAL A 683 -2.14 11.66 11.16
N ASN A 684 -3.31 12.26 11.44
CA ASN A 684 -4.46 12.42 10.53
C ASN A 684 -5.25 11.15 10.16
N TRP A 685 -4.76 9.96 10.50
CA TRP A 685 -5.34 8.69 10.01
C TRP A 685 -5.74 7.72 11.12
N PHE A 686 -4.93 7.61 12.18
CA PHE A 686 -5.12 6.60 13.22
C PHE A 686 -4.82 7.16 14.62
N TYR A 687 -5.86 7.18 15.46
CA TYR A 687 -5.81 7.70 16.83
C TYR A 687 -6.15 6.62 17.83
N MET A 688 -5.54 6.70 19.01
CA MET A 688 -5.64 5.67 20.05
C MET A 688 -6.17 6.26 21.34
N LYS A 689 -6.96 5.45 22.06
CA LYS A 689 -7.40 5.76 23.41
C LYS A 689 -6.63 4.90 24.40
N TYR A 690 -5.67 5.51 25.07
CA TYR A 690 -4.99 4.89 26.20
C TYR A 690 -5.85 4.97 27.44
N GLU A 691 -6.38 3.83 27.91
CA GLU A 691 -7.34 3.81 29.02
C GLU A 691 -6.74 4.29 30.35
N LEU A 692 -5.42 4.20 30.52
CA LEU A 692 -4.74 4.50 31.79
C LEU A 692 -4.05 5.88 31.81
N TYR A 693 -3.99 6.59 30.68
CA TYR A 693 -3.49 7.98 30.61
C TYR A 693 -4.17 8.91 31.64
N PRO A 694 -5.51 8.84 31.82
CA PRO A 694 -6.21 9.66 32.80
C PRO A 694 -5.95 9.25 34.26
N HIS A 695 -5.07 8.28 34.52
CA HIS A 695 -4.76 7.82 35.88
C HIS A 695 -3.34 8.16 36.24
N TYR A 696 -2.36 7.58 35.56
CA TYR A 696 -0.97 7.76 35.96
C TYR A 696 -0.45 9.17 35.66
N PHE A 697 -0.92 9.88 34.62
CA PHE A 697 -0.47 11.26 34.40
C PHE A 697 -0.99 12.23 35.47
N PRO A 698 -2.31 12.28 35.78
CA PRO A 698 -2.79 13.08 36.92
C PRO A 698 -2.10 12.72 38.24
N MET A 699 -1.84 11.43 38.49
CA MET A 699 -1.07 10.99 39.66
C MET A 699 0.34 11.55 39.68
N MET A 700 1.09 11.47 38.57
CA MET A 700 2.43 12.08 38.45
C MET A 700 2.39 13.59 38.70
N ALA A 701 1.46 14.30 38.06
CA ALA A 701 1.35 15.76 38.17
C ALA A 701 1.04 16.20 39.61
N LEU A 702 0.05 15.57 40.25
CA LEU A 702 -0.32 15.87 41.63
C LEU A 702 0.82 15.53 42.60
N ALA A 703 1.48 14.39 42.41
CA ALA A 703 2.59 13.98 43.25
C ALA A 703 3.79 14.94 43.15
N ARG A 704 4.19 15.30 41.92
CA ARG A 704 5.26 16.28 41.69
C ARG A 704 4.91 17.65 42.27
N TRP A 705 3.64 18.08 42.19
CA TRP A 705 3.18 19.30 42.85
C TRP A 705 3.29 19.23 44.37
N THR A 706 2.89 18.12 45.00
CA THR A 706 3.03 17.97 46.46
C THR A 706 4.49 18.00 46.91
N GLN A 707 5.40 17.39 46.16
CA GLN A 707 6.83 17.44 46.43
C GLN A 707 7.38 18.87 46.29
N ALA A 708 7.03 19.57 45.20
CA ALA A 708 7.45 20.96 44.98
C ALA A 708 6.87 21.91 46.05
N ALA A 709 5.65 21.68 46.53
CA ALA A 709 5.04 22.46 47.61
C ALA A 709 5.72 22.19 48.97
N ALA A 710 6.13 20.96 49.23
CA ALA A 710 6.83 20.58 50.46
C ALA A 710 8.25 21.18 50.57
N ILE A 711 8.90 21.51 49.45
CA ILE A 711 10.21 22.18 49.42
C ILE A 711 10.08 23.69 49.74
N ASN A 712 8.89 24.27 49.56
CA ASN A 712 8.62 25.70 49.76
C ASN A 712 8.00 26.05 51.13
N ASN A 713 7.75 25.05 51.98
CA ASN A 713 7.35 25.17 53.38
C ASN A 713 8.45 24.61 54.28
#